data_AF-A0AA40DNN1-F1
#
_entry.id   AF-A0AA40DNN1-F1
#
_cell.length_a   1.000
_cell.length_b   1.000
_cell.length_c   1.000
_cell.angle_alpha   90.00
_cell.angle_beta   90.00
_cell.angle_gamma   90.00
#
_symmetry.space_group_name_H-M   'P 1'
#
loop_
_entity.id
_entity.type
_entity.pdbx_description
1 polymer ?
#
loop_
_entity_poly.entity_id
_entity_poly.type
_entity_poly.pdbx_seq_one_letter_code
_entity_poly.pdbx_strand_id
1 'polypeptide(L)'
;MADNRGRGRGRGGGRGGNFTGVGNERGGRGGGGDRGGGRGGGFGGDRGGYGGDRGGYGGGDRGGGRGGGRGGGYQGGDRGGRGGSYGGGDRGGRGDFRGGRGDFHNQPDPQIHAIEDAWIQANSSPAGQLTKKIGKLAVSDTPGPSNALFPLRPSFGIHGTQTVLWANYFRLNVAVKSLFAYTLTISRPAEDKADRPKRGGNNTDDSDGPKGKKLALVIKLALEQLPEKAVVASEFKQRVISLQKLDLPPNAQVNVELTDRARPEKWVVTFNGPDSIQVDDLMDYLSTMKDMDNTDFPKFAREIDAIGVILGHTARMDPGATAVGSGRFFAFDNTRADSADRLPDLSMVTILRGYFQSVRPATGRLLVNTNVTHGIFRRAGKLSHMLAARRLNRMQSISAQNIDRAYEGQLRAFSRAIGKARVRVWTPGKNGQMTPQQDRTVGGLATTRDHMNKKGEEIEEGRAYHYTFPGFPYYGPDRVKFLLQERKEDPAQKPKPAPKGLKWGTMVTLIAHLEYGFKADPNLPVINTALPGQRPTYLLAELVEILPGQPIKAKLSPMEQDAMIQFACRPPPNNAQSIVSSARQLLTYDNNQLLNSFGIAIGKQLITVKARQLPPPQVAYSGRGGNQSVLPADGGWLMKMVKVIKPGQNINKWTYLWFPGQDNPKLTVNAFVKFMINNMGIRMSATSFAPDGVRATGTPETTFAGLAKEKPQMVFVVLPSKDAGTYNTIKKLGDTTHGFQTVCVQADKFLNEKGQLGYFANVGMKVNLKAGGTNHKLTNDIELIKTGKTMVVGYDVTHPTNMAPGAAANAPSLVGLVASIDRDMSQWPAYVWSMKGKVEMLDDTLVKGFVSRLQLWARNNRGEYPDNIVIFRDGVSEGQFSQVLDQELPKIRQACLQVYAPSKRPRISLIVSVKRHQTRFYPTNPDQIHPRSKSPREGTIVDRGVTSVRYWDFFLQAHASLQGTARPAHYTVLLDEIFRADYGAEAANVLEKMTHDMCYLFGRATKAVSICPPAYYADLVCTRARIHNDDLFDDSQSVTSGRSAAGATRVVHNALKDTMYYI
;
A
#
# COMPACT_ATOMS: atom_id res chain seq x y z
N MET A 1 67.96 -10.77 -11.86
CA MET A 1 69.05 -11.38 -11.08
C MET A 1 68.42 -12.37 -10.12
N ALA A 2 68.31 -13.63 -10.53
CA ALA A 2 69.26 -14.71 -10.21
C ALA A 2 68.93 -15.40 -8.87
N ASP A 3 68.11 -16.45 -8.97
CA ASP A 3 68.35 -17.82 -8.51
C ASP A 3 69.04 -18.18 -7.17
N ASN A 4 68.36 -19.12 -6.50
CA ASN A 4 68.84 -20.39 -5.91
C ASN A 4 69.42 -20.46 -4.48
N ARG A 5 68.81 -21.34 -3.66
CA ARG A 5 69.31 -22.64 -3.10
C ARG A 5 68.41 -23.03 -1.88
N GLY A 6 68.05 -24.28 -1.59
CA GLY A 6 68.52 -25.56 -2.10
C GLY A 6 67.68 -26.79 -1.65
N ARG A 7 68.21 -27.96 -2.02
CA ARG A 7 67.63 -29.30 -2.20
C ARG A 7 67.44 -30.15 -0.94
N GLY A 8 66.58 -31.18 -1.04
CA GLY A 8 66.65 -32.47 -0.34
C GLY A 8 65.72 -33.52 -0.96
N ARG A 9 66.18 -34.77 -1.15
CA ARG A 9 65.64 -35.85 -2.01
C ARG A 9 65.12 -37.07 -1.21
N GLY A 10 64.27 -37.90 -1.85
CA GLY A 10 64.09 -39.36 -1.62
C GLY A 10 62.60 -39.80 -1.68
N ARG A 11 62.02 -40.32 -2.79
CA ARG A 11 62.05 -41.64 -3.49
C ARG A 11 61.45 -42.86 -2.74
N GLY A 12 60.47 -43.51 -3.41
CA GLY A 12 59.95 -44.88 -3.21
C GLY A 12 58.41 -44.89 -3.17
N GLY A 13 57.65 -45.29 -4.20
CA GLY A 13 57.41 -46.67 -4.71
C GLY A 13 56.33 -47.35 -3.84
N GLY A 14 55.24 -47.99 -4.27
CA GLY A 14 54.67 -48.39 -5.56
C GLY A 14 53.26 -49.02 -5.32
N ARG A 15 52.56 -49.30 -6.43
CA ARG A 15 51.37 -50.16 -6.71
C ARG A 15 50.86 -51.07 -5.57
N GLY A 16 49.58 -51.40 -5.38
CA GLY A 16 48.39 -51.47 -6.24
C GLY A 16 47.52 -52.65 -5.74
N GLY A 17 46.21 -52.67 -6.02
CA GLY A 17 45.37 -53.86 -5.75
C GLY A 17 43.88 -53.60 -5.54
N ASN A 18 43.09 -53.77 -6.61
CA ASN A 18 41.65 -54.04 -6.57
C ASN A 18 41.37 -55.43 -5.97
N PHE A 19 40.24 -55.66 -5.32
CA PHE A 19 39.30 -56.73 -5.68
C PHE A 19 37.93 -56.59 -4.97
N THR A 20 36.91 -57.02 -5.69
CA THR A 20 35.45 -56.99 -5.49
C THR A 20 34.92 -58.09 -4.54
N GLY A 21 33.71 -57.92 -4.00
CA GLY A 21 32.92 -59.01 -3.41
C GLY A 21 31.52 -58.59 -2.94
N VAL A 22 30.50 -59.36 -3.33
CA VAL A 22 29.05 -59.09 -3.29
C VAL A 22 28.32 -60.02 -2.31
N GLY A 23 27.17 -59.57 -1.76
CA GLY A 23 26.02 -60.40 -1.31
C GLY A 23 26.04 -60.87 0.16
N ASN A 24 24.94 -61.27 0.80
CA ASN A 24 23.49 -61.10 0.63
C ASN A 24 22.81 -61.59 1.95
N GLU A 25 21.56 -61.19 2.19
CA GLU A 25 20.47 -61.86 2.96
C GLU A 25 20.42 -62.08 4.51
N ARG A 26 19.34 -61.51 5.08
CA ARG A 26 18.20 -62.07 5.89
C ARG A 26 18.36 -62.66 7.31
N GLY A 27 17.38 -62.26 8.15
CA GLY A 27 16.77 -62.99 9.29
C GLY A 27 17.03 -62.32 10.66
N GLY A 28 16.11 -62.13 11.61
CA GLY A 28 14.69 -62.45 11.76
C GLY A 28 14.27 -62.32 13.25
N ARG A 29 13.03 -61.87 13.48
CA ARG A 29 12.05 -62.15 14.58
C ARG A 29 12.34 -61.90 16.09
N GLY A 30 11.28 -61.36 16.72
CA GLY A 30 10.86 -61.56 18.13
C GLY A 30 10.40 -60.24 18.78
N GLY A 31 9.20 -60.02 19.33
CA GLY A 31 8.04 -60.87 19.64
C GLY A 31 7.45 -60.47 21.00
N GLY A 32 6.15 -60.15 21.07
CA GLY A 32 5.27 -60.10 22.27
C GLY A 32 5.49 -58.93 23.25
N GLY A 33 4.54 -58.39 23.99
CA GLY A 33 3.11 -58.67 24.29
C GLY A 33 2.74 -57.66 25.41
N ASP A 34 1.65 -56.91 25.30
CA ASP A 34 0.30 -57.19 25.82
C ASP A 34 -0.05 -56.48 27.16
N ARG A 35 -1.17 -55.73 27.13
CA ARG A 35 -2.24 -55.52 28.14
C ARG A 35 -2.11 -54.59 29.36
N GLY A 36 -3.21 -53.82 29.52
CA GLY A 36 -3.85 -53.38 30.78
C GLY A 36 -3.87 -51.85 30.96
N GLY A 37 -4.97 -51.13 31.22
CA GLY A 37 -6.36 -51.45 31.57
C GLY A 37 -6.90 -50.44 32.60
N GLY A 38 -8.13 -49.92 32.37
CA GLY A 38 -9.01 -49.24 33.36
C GLY A 38 -8.74 -47.76 33.66
N ARG A 39 -9.66 -46.83 33.99
CA ARG A 39 -11.14 -46.65 34.10
C ARG A 39 -11.39 -45.71 35.32
N GLY A 40 -12.38 -44.80 35.22
CA GLY A 40 -12.96 -44.00 36.34
C GLY A 40 -12.64 -42.50 36.23
N GLY A 41 -13.56 -41.53 36.06
CA GLY A 41 -14.83 -41.25 36.77
C GLY A 41 -14.56 -40.16 37.84
N GLY A 42 -15.28 -39.05 38.07
CA GLY A 42 -16.51 -38.43 37.58
C GLY A 42 -16.73 -37.08 38.33
N PHE A 43 -17.65 -36.26 37.81
CA PHE A 43 -18.51 -35.21 38.43
C PHE A 43 -18.06 -34.28 39.58
N GLY A 44 -18.32 -32.97 39.38
CA GLY A 44 -19.08 -32.12 40.33
C GLY A 44 -18.40 -30.88 40.92
N GLY A 45 -19.06 -29.70 40.83
CA GLY A 45 -19.00 -28.67 41.88
C GLY A 45 -18.61 -27.23 41.53
N ASP A 46 -19.62 -26.43 41.15
CA ASP A 46 -19.95 -25.04 41.52
C ASP A 46 -18.95 -24.01 42.15
N ARG A 47 -19.12 -22.76 41.64
CA ARG A 47 -19.16 -21.43 42.31
C ARG A 47 -17.89 -20.66 42.75
N GLY A 48 -17.78 -19.46 42.15
CA GLY A 48 -17.36 -18.18 42.77
C GLY A 48 -15.85 -17.85 42.67
N GLY A 49 -15.38 -16.66 42.34
CA GLY A 49 -15.99 -15.36 42.07
C GLY A 49 -14.88 -14.31 41.85
N TYR A 50 -15.15 -13.39 40.91
CA TYR A 50 -14.78 -11.97 40.82
C TYR A 50 -13.40 -11.39 41.18
N GLY A 51 -12.92 -10.53 40.26
CA GLY A 51 -12.08 -9.35 40.51
C GLY A 51 -11.01 -9.17 39.42
N GLY A 52 -11.30 -8.56 38.26
CA GLY A 52 -10.96 -7.15 37.96
C GLY A 52 -9.50 -7.03 37.47
N ASP A 53 -9.10 -6.38 36.37
CA ASP A 53 -9.68 -5.24 35.68
C ASP A 53 -8.88 -4.95 34.38
N ARG A 54 -9.55 -4.26 33.45
CA ARG A 54 -9.00 -3.42 32.35
C ARG A 54 -8.25 -4.08 31.17
N GLY A 55 -9.05 -4.41 30.16
CA GLY A 55 -8.62 -4.50 28.77
C GLY A 55 -8.45 -3.13 28.10
N GLY A 56 -7.52 -3.06 27.15
CA GLY A 56 -7.32 -1.95 26.21
C GLY A 56 -6.86 -2.52 24.86
N TYR A 57 -7.81 -2.86 23.99
CA TYR A 57 -7.53 -3.48 22.70
C TYR A 57 -7.16 -2.42 21.66
N GLY A 58 -5.86 -2.27 21.44
CA GLY A 58 -5.22 -1.31 20.55
C GLY A 58 -5.33 -1.66 19.06
N GLY A 59 -5.43 -0.61 18.25
CA GLY A 59 -5.52 -0.67 16.80
C GLY A 59 -4.15 -0.76 16.12
N GLY A 60 -3.84 -1.86 15.43
CA GLY A 60 -2.93 -1.77 14.27
C GLY A 60 -3.64 -1.09 13.09
N ASP A 61 -2.99 -0.62 12.04
CA ASP A 61 -3.59 -0.65 10.70
C ASP A 61 -2.54 -0.51 9.61
N ARG A 62 -2.76 -1.27 8.54
CA ARG A 62 -2.23 -1.16 7.18
C ARG A 62 -0.98 -0.33 6.93
N GLY A 63 0.15 -0.89 7.37
CA GLY A 63 1.35 -0.96 6.54
C GLY A 63 1.43 -2.37 5.96
N GLY A 64 1.11 -2.54 4.68
CA GLY A 64 1.45 -3.77 3.93
C GLY A 64 2.96 -3.87 3.72
N GLY A 65 3.72 -3.87 4.81
CA GLY A 65 5.14 -4.10 4.84
C GLY A 65 5.38 -5.53 4.37
N ARG A 66 5.87 -5.66 3.14
CA ARG A 66 6.58 -6.86 2.69
C ARG A 66 7.82 -6.99 3.58
N GLY A 67 7.64 -7.65 4.72
CA GLY A 67 8.67 -8.03 5.68
C GLY A 67 8.35 -9.33 6.40
N GLY A 68 7.24 -9.99 6.06
CA GLY A 68 6.94 -11.35 6.48
C GLY A 68 7.68 -12.34 5.59
N GLY A 69 8.81 -12.85 6.07
CA GLY A 69 9.25 -14.18 5.68
C GLY A 69 8.16 -15.17 6.04
N ARG A 70 7.32 -15.54 5.06
CA ARG A 70 6.71 -16.86 5.10
C ARG A 70 7.87 -17.82 4.85
N GLY A 71 8.43 -18.36 5.92
CA GLY A 71 9.15 -19.62 5.88
C GLY A 71 8.15 -20.68 5.44
N GLY A 72 7.96 -20.81 4.13
CA GLY A 72 7.45 -22.05 3.56
C GLY A 72 8.56 -23.06 3.76
N GLY A 73 8.36 -23.98 4.70
CA GLY A 73 9.24 -25.12 4.87
C GLY A 73 9.43 -25.82 3.53
N TYR A 74 10.68 -26.09 3.20
CA TYR A 74 11.04 -27.09 2.23
C TYR A 74 10.40 -28.40 2.67
N GLN A 75 9.44 -28.89 1.90
CA GLN A 75 8.94 -30.25 2.01
C GLN A 75 9.34 -30.95 0.71
N GLY A 76 10.62 -31.36 0.66
CA GLY A 76 11.09 -32.42 -0.22
C GLY A 76 11.19 -33.68 0.62
N GLY A 77 10.46 -34.71 0.25
CA GLY A 77 10.43 -36.00 0.91
C GLY A 77 9.33 -36.86 0.31
N ASP A 78 9.73 -37.72 -0.61
CA ASP A 78 8.92 -38.77 -1.22
C ASP A 78 8.10 -39.55 -0.18
N ARG A 79 6.78 -39.59 -0.35
CA ARG A 79 5.95 -40.72 0.06
C ARG A 79 4.85 -40.94 -0.98
N GLY A 80 4.79 -42.17 -1.46
CA GLY A 80 3.96 -42.65 -2.55
C GLY A 80 2.46 -42.49 -2.33
N GLY A 81 1.74 -42.65 -3.44
CA GLY A 81 0.32 -42.43 -3.52
C GLY A 81 -0.52 -43.35 -2.65
N ARG A 82 -1.69 -42.83 -2.27
CA ARG A 82 -2.99 -43.51 -2.31
C ARG A 82 -4.08 -42.44 -2.27
N GLY A 83 -5.04 -42.57 -3.17
CA GLY A 83 -6.08 -41.58 -3.45
C GLY A 83 -7.05 -41.37 -2.29
N GLY A 84 -7.72 -40.20 -2.34
CA GLY A 84 -8.75 -39.81 -1.39
C GLY A 84 -9.52 -38.58 -1.86
N SER A 85 -10.39 -38.80 -2.85
CA SER A 85 -11.61 -38.05 -3.22
C SER A 85 -11.66 -36.52 -2.97
N TYR A 86 -11.45 -35.74 -4.03
CA TYR A 86 -12.04 -34.40 -4.14
C TYR A 86 -13.51 -34.54 -4.55
N GLY A 87 -14.42 -34.44 -3.58
CA GLY A 87 -15.86 -34.33 -3.83
C GLY A 87 -16.21 -33.01 -4.51
N GLY A 88 -16.89 -33.11 -5.64
CA GLY A 88 -17.18 -32.00 -6.55
C GLY A 88 -18.24 -31.02 -6.08
N GLY A 89 -18.17 -29.83 -6.68
CA GLY A 89 -19.18 -28.79 -6.66
C GLY A 89 -18.74 -27.67 -7.62
N ASP A 90 -19.47 -27.57 -8.73
CA ASP A 90 -19.49 -26.52 -9.75
C ASP A 90 -18.44 -26.47 -10.87
N ARG A 91 -18.92 -26.93 -12.03
CA ARG A 91 -18.38 -26.79 -13.37
C ARG A 91 -18.42 -25.32 -13.81
N GLY A 92 -17.29 -24.63 -13.68
CA GLY A 92 -16.94 -23.46 -14.49
C GLY A 92 -15.74 -23.83 -15.36
N GLY A 93 -15.92 -23.79 -16.70
CA GLY A 93 -15.00 -24.37 -17.67
C GLY A 93 -13.52 -24.02 -17.50
N ARG A 94 -12.65 -25.02 -17.71
CA ARG A 94 -11.22 -24.82 -17.96
C ARG A 94 -11.05 -24.00 -19.24
N GLY A 95 -11.00 -22.69 -19.09
CA GLY A 95 -10.47 -21.81 -20.12
C GLY A 95 -8.96 -21.90 -20.10
N ASP A 96 -8.40 -22.91 -20.77
CA ASP A 96 -7.04 -22.77 -21.29
C ASP A 96 -7.01 -21.49 -22.15
N PHE A 97 -5.93 -20.72 -22.05
CA PHE A 97 -5.65 -19.54 -22.88
C PHE A 97 -5.35 -19.98 -24.35
N ARG A 98 -6.17 -20.89 -24.88
CA ARG A 98 -6.20 -21.40 -26.25
C ARG A 98 -7.56 -21.09 -26.86
N GLY A 99 -7.84 -19.80 -27.03
CA GLY A 99 -8.98 -19.36 -27.82
C GLY A 99 -8.60 -19.26 -29.29
N GLY A 100 -8.84 -20.32 -30.08
CA GLY A 100 -8.95 -20.23 -31.54
C GLY A 100 -7.64 -20.16 -32.33
N ARG A 101 -7.58 -20.92 -33.42
CA ARG A 101 -6.61 -20.79 -34.51
C ARG A 101 -6.87 -19.48 -35.28
N GLY A 102 -6.47 -18.36 -34.70
CA GLY A 102 -6.32 -17.08 -35.39
C GLY A 102 -5.02 -16.48 -34.90
N ASP A 103 -4.22 -15.92 -35.81
CA ASP A 103 -2.94 -15.27 -35.51
C ASP A 103 -3.08 -14.28 -34.35
N PHE A 104 -2.78 -14.73 -33.14
CA PHE A 104 -2.47 -13.82 -32.05
C PHE A 104 -1.18 -13.13 -32.47
N HIS A 105 -1.21 -11.81 -32.64
CA HIS A 105 -0.03 -10.98 -32.82
C HIS A 105 0.86 -11.11 -31.57
N ASN A 106 1.60 -12.22 -31.50
CA ASN A 106 2.55 -12.53 -30.45
C ASN A 106 3.84 -11.71 -30.61
N GLN A 107 3.94 -10.92 -31.68
CA GLN A 107 5.07 -10.04 -31.95
C GLN A 107 4.70 -8.60 -31.60
N PRO A 108 5.60 -7.86 -30.93
CA PRO A 108 5.39 -6.44 -30.67
C PRO A 108 5.39 -5.63 -31.97
N ASP A 109 4.71 -4.48 -31.92
CA ASP A 109 4.44 -3.63 -33.08
C ASP A 109 5.75 -3.15 -33.77
N PRO A 110 6.04 -3.60 -35.01
CA PRO A 110 7.28 -3.27 -35.69
C PRO A 110 7.37 -1.79 -36.07
N GLN A 111 6.25 -1.10 -36.29
CA GLN A 111 6.25 0.32 -36.62
C GLN A 111 6.72 1.17 -35.43
N ILE A 112 6.28 0.80 -34.22
CA ILE A 112 6.71 1.48 -32.99
C ILE A 112 8.20 1.28 -32.76
N HIS A 113 8.72 0.06 -32.97
CA HIS A 113 10.16 -0.17 -32.86
C HIS A 113 10.97 0.60 -33.89
N ALA A 114 10.48 0.73 -35.13
CA ALA A 114 11.15 1.51 -36.16
C ALA A 114 11.25 2.99 -35.74
N ILE A 115 10.19 3.57 -35.15
CA ILE A 115 10.21 4.93 -34.59
C ILE A 115 11.24 5.02 -33.45
N GLU A 116 11.23 4.07 -32.52
CA GLU A 116 12.18 4.01 -31.40
C GLU A 116 13.64 3.96 -31.89
N ASP A 117 13.93 3.07 -32.85
CA ASP A 117 15.28 2.85 -33.38
C ASP A 117 15.76 4.07 -34.19
N ALA A 118 14.90 4.63 -35.05
CA ALA A 118 15.20 5.84 -35.81
C ALA A 118 15.47 7.03 -34.87
N TRP A 119 14.70 7.17 -33.79
CA TRP A 119 14.91 8.23 -32.81
C TRP A 119 16.27 8.08 -32.11
N ILE A 120 16.62 6.88 -31.66
CA ILE A 120 17.93 6.63 -31.04
C ILE A 120 19.06 6.92 -32.03
N GLN A 121 18.98 6.45 -33.27
CA GLN A 121 19.98 6.72 -34.30
C GLN A 121 20.16 8.23 -34.56
N ALA A 122 19.06 8.99 -34.63
CA ALA A 122 19.11 10.43 -34.83
C ALA A 122 19.72 11.19 -33.64
N ASN A 123 19.51 10.71 -32.40
CA ASN A 123 19.89 11.42 -31.17
C ASN A 123 21.15 10.86 -30.47
N SER A 124 21.78 9.82 -31.01
CA SER A 124 22.99 9.19 -30.45
C SER A 124 24.31 9.73 -31.05
N SER A 125 24.25 10.54 -32.13
CA SER A 125 25.44 11.10 -32.79
C SER A 125 26.13 12.22 -31.98
N PRO A 126 27.46 12.41 -32.13
CA PRO A 126 28.19 13.54 -31.52
C PRO A 126 27.71 14.94 -31.93
N ALA A 127 26.97 15.06 -33.03
CA ALA A 127 26.33 16.31 -33.44
C ALA A 127 25.00 16.56 -32.68
N GLY A 128 24.26 15.50 -32.32
CA GLY A 128 23.18 15.56 -31.32
C GLY A 128 23.71 15.84 -29.91
N GLN A 129 25.00 15.57 -29.66
CA GLN A 129 25.77 16.00 -28.48
C GLN A 129 26.18 17.48 -28.55
N LEU A 130 25.29 18.39 -28.95
CA LEU A 130 25.43 19.83 -28.62
C LEU A 130 25.44 20.07 -27.09
N THR A 131 25.28 19.02 -26.29
CA THR A 131 25.69 18.86 -24.89
C THR A 131 27.19 19.10 -24.63
N LYS A 132 28.06 19.12 -25.65
CA LYS A 132 29.42 19.71 -25.52
C LYS A 132 29.38 21.21 -25.16
N LYS A 133 28.26 21.92 -25.38
CA LYS A 133 28.05 23.29 -24.87
C LYS A 133 27.57 23.34 -23.40
N ILE A 134 26.93 22.28 -22.89
CA ILE A 134 26.50 22.20 -21.47
C ILE A 134 27.68 21.85 -20.55
N GLY A 135 28.66 21.09 -21.06
CA GLY A 135 29.95 20.89 -20.37
C GLY A 135 30.76 22.18 -20.16
N LYS A 136 30.46 23.28 -20.86
CA LYS A 136 31.04 24.62 -20.62
C LYS A 136 30.18 25.53 -19.73
N LEU A 137 28.93 25.15 -19.44
CA LEU A 137 28.07 25.84 -18.46
C LEU A 137 28.27 25.31 -17.04
N ALA A 138 29.05 24.24 -16.88
CA ALA A 138 29.46 23.71 -15.59
C ALA A 138 30.74 24.37 -15.03
N VAL A 139 30.97 25.68 -15.28
CA VAL A 139 32.00 26.49 -14.58
C VAL A 139 31.59 27.98 -14.52
N SER A 140 30.39 28.31 -14.04
CA SER A 140 30.06 29.69 -13.65
C SER A 140 29.45 29.72 -12.24
N ASP A 141 30.04 30.52 -11.36
CA ASP A 141 29.68 30.68 -9.93
C ASP A 141 28.37 31.46 -9.70
N THR A 142 27.37 31.31 -10.56
CA THR A 142 26.05 31.95 -10.40
C THR A 142 24.92 30.94 -10.61
N PRO A 143 23.97 30.81 -9.65
CA PRO A 143 22.81 29.92 -9.80
C PRO A 143 21.77 30.56 -10.71
N GLY A 144 21.87 30.31 -12.02
CA GLY A 144 20.75 30.48 -12.94
C GLY A 144 19.78 29.29 -12.85
N PRO A 145 18.51 29.44 -13.27
CA PRO A 145 17.56 28.33 -13.29
C PRO A 145 18.13 27.20 -14.16
N SER A 146 18.33 26.03 -13.57
CA SER A 146 18.70 24.82 -14.30
C SER A 146 17.54 24.43 -15.20
N ASN A 147 17.56 24.82 -16.47
CA ASN A 147 16.58 24.36 -17.45
C ASN A 147 16.55 22.82 -17.44
N ALA A 148 15.41 22.26 -17.02
CA ALA A 148 15.15 20.87 -16.69
C ALA A 148 15.35 19.90 -17.87
N LEU A 149 16.59 19.51 -18.15
CA LEU A 149 16.90 18.50 -19.17
C LEU A 149 17.09 17.14 -18.50
N PHE A 150 16.05 16.32 -18.48
CA PHE A 150 16.22 14.89 -18.21
C PHE A 150 17.17 14.28 -19.24
N PRO A 151 18.09 13.38 -18.84
CA PRO A 151 19.01 12.78 -19.78
C PRO A 151 18.23 12.01 -20.85
N LEU A 152 18.60 12.25 -22.11
CA LEU A 152 18.11 11.42 -23.20
C LEU A 152 18.50 9.96 -22.96
N ARG A 153 17.63 9.04 -23.34
CA ARG A 153 17.97 7.63 -23.38
C ARG A 153 19.22 7.40 -24.24
N PRO A 154 20.28 6.75 -23.72
CA PRO A 154 21.51 6.54 -24.49
C PRO A 154 21.33 5.49 -25.59
N SER A 155 20.59 4.43 -25.27
CA SER A 155 20.31 3.27 -26.11
C SER A 155 19.22 2.44 -25.42
N PHE A 156 18.77 1.38 -26.08
CA PHE A 156 18.03 0.31 -25.41
C PHE A 156 18.97 -0.80 -25.03
N GLY A 157 18.69 -1.50 -23.92
CA GLY A 157 19.53 -2.61 -23.52
C GLY A 157 19.42 -3.79 -24.50
N ILE A 158 20.52 -4.52 -24.64
CA ILE A 158 20.65 -5.66 -25.57
C ILE A 158 21.04 -6.95 -24.85
N HIS A 159 21.55 -6.89 -23.62
CA HIS A 159 21.95 -8.07 -22.87
C HIS A 159 20.76 -8.80 -22.24
N GLY A 160 20.91 -10.13 -22.13
CA GLY A 160 19.91 -11.04 -21.59
C GLY A 160 19.17 -11.84 -22.67
N THR A 161 18.43 -12.85 -22.24
CA THR A 161 17.64 -13.69 -23.15
C THR A 161 16.39 -12.94 -23.58
N GLN A 162 16.19 -12.78 -24.89
CA GLN A 162 15.03 -12.09 -25.44
C GLN A 162 13.73 -12.87 -25.16
N THR A 163 12.66 -12.14 -24.83
CA THR A 163 11.33 -12.69 -24.60
C THR A 163 10.27 -11.67 -25.02
N VAL A 164 9.05 -12.13 -25.24
CA VAL A 164 7.89 -11.27 -25.50
C VAL A 164 6.89 -11.43 -24.36
N LEU A 165 6.35 -10.31 -23.91
CA LEU A 165 5.36 -10.27 -22.84
C LEU A 165 4.13 -9.52 -23.31
N TRP A 166 2.95 -9.94 -22.85
CA TRP A 166 1.78 -9.07 -22.83
C TRP A 166 1.99 -8.01 -21.75
N ALA A 167 1.72 -6.76 -22.06
CA ALA A 167 1.57 -5.71 -21.06
C ALA A 167 0.07 -5.47 -20.82
N ASN A 168 -0.33 -5.09 -19.60
CA ASN A 168 -1.72 -4.79 -19.27
C ASN A 168 -2.23 -3.46 -19.87
N TYR A 169 -1.87 -3.18 -21.12
CA TYR A 169 -2.21 -1.98 -21.86
C TYR A 169 -2.98 -2.34 -23.12
N PHE A 170 -3.96 -1.54 -23.44
CA PHE A 170 -4.63 -1.54 -24.74
C PHE A 170 -4.16 -0.34 -25.56
N ARG A 171 -4.09 -0.49 -26.89
CA ARG A 171 -3.91 0.65 -27.79
C ARG A 171 -5.10 1.62 -27.65
N LEU A 172 -4.83 2.91 -27.53
CA LEU A 172 -5.83 3.97 -27.52
C LEU A 172 -5.75 4.75 -28.83
N ASN A 173 -6.79 4.68 -29.65
CA ASN A 173 -6.90 5.47 -30.86
C ASN A 173 -7.73 6.71 -30.55
N VAL A 174 -7.20 7.89 -30.89
CA VAL A 174 -7.81 9.18 -30.67
C VAL A 174 -7.78 9.93 -31.99
N ALA A 175 -8.96 10.25 -32.53
CA ALA A 175 -9.11 10.98 -33.79
C ALA A 175 -9.57 12.43 -33.60
N VAL A 176 -9.98 12.80 -32.37
CA VAL A 176 -10.33 14.19 -32.05
C VAL A 176 -9.07 15.05 -32.01
N LYS A 177 -9.15 16.21 -32.66
CA LYS A 177 -8.04 17.15 -32.81
C LYS A 177 -7.95 18.16 -31.68
N SER A 178 -9.10 18.66 -31.24
CA SER A 178 -9.22 19.68 -30.21
C SER A 178 -10.40 19.41 -29.29
N LEU A 179 -10.25 19.75 -28.01
CA LEU A 179 -11.28 19.64 -27.00
C LEU A 179 -11.43 20.97 -26.26
N PHE A 180 -12.57 21.17 -25.59
CA PHE A 180 -12.81 22.30 -24.72
C PHE A 180 -12.98 21.81 -23.28
N ALA A 181 -12.27 22.42 -22.34
CA ALA A 181 -12.35 22.10 -20.92
C ALA A 181 -12.95 23.24 -20.12
N TYR A 182 -13.84 22.88 -19.20
CA TYR A 182 -14.48 23.79 -18.27
C TYR A 182 -14.23 23.32 -16.84
N THR A 183 -13.99 24.27 -15.95
CA THR A 183 -13.91 24.04 -14.50
C THR A 183 -15.19 24.55 -13.85
N LEU A 184 -15.86 23.69 -13.10
CA LEU A 184 -17.13 23.97 -12.44
C LEU A 184 -16.91 24.56 -11.05
N THR A 185 -17.64 25.63 -10.73
CA THR A 185 -17.79 26.15 -9.37
C THR A 185 -19.25 26.02 -8.95
N ILE A 186 -19.50 25.46 -7.77
CA ILE A 186 -20.87 25.14 -7.33
C ILE A 186 -21.13 25.79 -5.98
N SER A 187 -22.18 26.61 -5.92
CA SER A 187 -22.57 27.35 -4.73
C SER A 187 -24.08 27.33 -4.53
N ARG A 188 -24.54 27.76 -3.35
CA ARG A 188 -25.95 28.05 -3.12
C ARG A 188 -26.35 29.40 -3.74
N PRO A 189 -27.64 29.61 -4.09
CA PRO A 189 -28.16 30.91 -4.50
C PRO A 189 -27.89 32.00 -3.46
N ALA A 190 -27.78 33.26 -3.91
CA ALA A 190 -27.46 34.39 -3.03
C ALA A 190 -28.53 34.65 -1.95
N GLU A 191 -29.80 34.42 -2.28
CA GLU A 191 -30.95 34.57 -1.36
C GLU A 191 -30.84 33.63 -0.15
N ASP A 192 -30.34 32.40 -0.34
CA ASP A 192 -30.14 31.40 0.72
C ASP A 192 -28.91 31.68 1.61
N LYS A 193 -28.01 32.59 1.19
CA LYS A 193 -26.81 32.97 1.97
C LYS A 193 -27.12 34.03 3.02
N ALA A 194 -28.11 34.88 2.79
CA ALA A 194 -28.49 35.96 3.70
C ALA A 194 -29.20 35.46 4.97
N ASP A 195 -29.87 34.31 4.89
CA ASP A 195 -30.76 33.78 5.94
C ASP A 195 -30.06 32.82 6.93
N ARG A 196 -28.72 32.81 6.98
CA ARG A 196 -27.95 31.96 7.91
C ARG A 196 -27.37 32.74 9.08
N PRO A 197 -27.54 32.26 10.33
CA PRO A 197 -26.76 32.78 11.45
C PRO A 197 -25.28 32.47 11.22
N LYS A 198 -24.42 33.50 11.29
CA LYS A 198 -22.96 33.37 11.25
C LYS A 198 -22.52 32.41 12.35
N ARG A 199 -22.11 31.19 12.00
CA ARG A 199 -21.52 30.25 12.97
C ARG A 199 -20.13 30.75 13.34
N GLY A 200 -20.02 31.37 14.51
CA GLY A 200 -18.76 31.77 15.11
C GLY A 200 -17.84 30.56 15.34
N GLY A 201 -16.80 30.45 14.52
CA GLY A 201 -15.72 29.49 14.69
C GLY A 201 -14.73 29.60 13.54
N ASN A 202 -13.47 29.92 13.86
CA ASN A 202 -12.34 29.97 12.93
C ASN A 202 -12.01 28.58 12.36
N ASN A 203 -12.90 28.02 11.53
CA ASN A 203 -12.62 26.83 10.74
C ASN A 203 -12.61 27.22 9.26
N THR A 204 -11.43 27.23 8.66
CA THR A 204 -11.15 27.52 7.26
C THR A 204 -11.66 26.45 6.28
N ASP A 205 -12.63 25.62 6.65
CA ASP A 205 -13.20 24.54 5.83
C ASP A 205 -14.65 24.82 5.42
N ASP A 206 -14.94 26.10 5.15
CA ASP A 206 -16.25 26.62 4.73
C ASP A 206 -16.50 26.39 3.22
N SER A 207 -16.34 25.14 2.78
CA SER A 207 -16.76 24.74 1.43
C SER A 207 -18.27 24.51 1.40
N ASP A 208 -19.05 25.58 1.19
CA ASP A 208 -20.53 25.63 1.15
C ASP A 208 -21.17 24.83 -0.03
N GLY A 209 -20.37 24.05 -0.77
CA GLY A 209 -20.79 23.24 -1.92
C GLY A 209 -21.24 21.80 -1.58
N PRO A 210 -21.97 21.12 -2.49
CA PRO A 210 -22.36 19.73 -2.30
C PRO A 210 -21.13 18.80 -2.41
N LYS A 211 -21.17 17.64 -1.73
CA LYS A 211 -20.07 16.65 -1.72
C LYS A 211 -20.54 15.26 -2.13
N GLY A 212 -19.63 14.43 -2.65
CA GLY A 212 -19.87 13.02 -2.96
C GLY A 212 -20.95 12.80 -4.03
N LYS A 213 -21.84 11.81 -3.84
CA LYS A 213 -22.91 11.50 -4.82
C LYS A 213 -23.84 12.69 -5.09
N LYS A 214 -24.04 13.58 -4.10
CA LYS A 214 -24.86 14.79 -4.27
C LYS A 214 -24.22 15.75 -5.27
N LEU A 215 -22.91 15.96 -5.18
CA LEU A 215 -22.16 16.76 -6.13
C LEU A 215 -22.31 16.20 -7.55
N ALA A 216 -22.15 14.89 -7.70
CA ALA A 216 -22.31 14.23 -8.99
C ALA A 216 -23.71 14.41 -9.59
N LEU A 217 -24.76 14.32 -8.76
CA LEU A 217 -26.14 14.53 -9.20
C LEU A 217 -26.39 15.98 -9.62
N VAL A 218 -25.88 16.97 -8.87
CA VAL A 218 -25.99 18.39 -9.24
C VAL A 218 -25.33 18.66 -10.58
N ILE A 219 -24.13 18.14 -10.79
CA ILE A 219 -23.41 18.30 -12.07
C ILE A 219 -24.16 17.60 -13.21
N LYS A 220 -24.69 16.40 -12.98
CA LYS A 220 -25.48 15.68 -13.97
C LYS A 220 -26.69 16.51 -14.43
N LEU A 221 -27.48 17.02 -13.48
CA LEU A 221 -28.65 17.84 -13.78
C LEU A 221 -28.27 19.15 -14.48
N ALA A 222 -27.15 19.78 -14.09
CA ALA A 222 -26.67 20.99 -14.76
C ALA A 222 -26.34 20.72 -16.24
N LEU A 223 -25.71 19.59 -16.54
CA LEU A 223 -25.40 19.19 -17.92
C LEU A 223 -26.65 18.85 -18.72
N GLU A 224 -27.69 18.28 -18.09
CA GLU A 224 -28.98 17.97 -18.72
C GLU A 224 -29.82 19.22 -19.04
N GLN A 225 -29.57 20.33 -18.35
CA GLN A 225 -30.25 21.62 -18.55
C GLN A 225 -29.55 22.53 -19.57
N LEU A 226 -28.45 22.10 -20.19
CA LEU A 226 -27.81 22.88 -21.25
C LEU A 226 -28.73 22.96 -22.48
N PRO A 227 -28.81 24.12 -23.16
CA PRO A 227 -29.76 24.38 -24.23
C PRO A 227 -29.58 23.47 -25.45
N GLU A 228 -28.33 23.09 -25.75
CA GLU A 228 -28.01 22.08 -26.77
C GLU A 228 -27.55 20.76 -26.14
N LYS A 229 -27.92 19.64 -26.78
CA LYS A 229 -27.37 18.32 -26.48
C LYS A 229 -25.91 18.22 -26.97
N ALA A 230 -25.02 18.92 -26.29
CA ALA A 230 -23.59 18.88 -26.57
C ALA A 230 -22.99 17.53 -26.14
N VAL A 231 -22.00 17.05 -26.91
CA VAL A 231 -21.21 15.88 -26.54
C VAL A 231 -20.25 16.27 -25.42
N VAL A 232 -20.57 15.82 -24.19
CA VAL A 232 -19.83 16.18 -22.98
C VAL A 232 -19.41 14.95 -22.17
N ALA A 233 -18.28 15.08 -21.49
CA ALA A 233 -17.78 14.13 -20.50
C ALA A 233 -17.41 14.86 -19.21
N SER A 234 -17.54 14.17 -18.08
CA SER A 234 -17.24 14.71 -16.76
C SER A 234 -16.77 13.63 -15.81
N GLU A 235 -15.92 14.02 -14.87
CA GLU A 235 -15.58 13.21 -13.70
C GLU A 235 -16.57 13.38 -12.54
N PHE A 236 -17.61 14.21 -12.72
CA PHE A 236 -18.65 14.51 -11.73
C PHE A 236 -18.10 15.08 -10.42
N LYS A 237 -17.10 15.95 -10.55
CA LYS A 237 -16.50 16.70 -9.43
C LYS A 237 -16.32 18.17 -9.79
N GLN A 238 -15.40 18.47 -10.70
CA GLN A 238 -15.05 19.84 -11.06
C GLN A 238 -14.77 20.03 -12.55
N ARG A 239 -14.43 18.99 -13.32
CA ARG A 239 -14.13 19.14 -14.75
C ARG A 239 -15.25 18.66 -15.66
N VAL A 240 -15.48 19.40 -16.73
CA VAL A 240 -16.28 19.01 -17.89
C VAL A 240 -15.42 19.19 -19.15
N ILE A 241 -15.43 18.19 -20.02
CA ILE A 241 -14.76 18.19 -21.32
C ILE A 241 -15.85 18.11 -22.38
N SER A 242 -15.80 18.96 -23.39
CA SER A 242 -16.75 18.95 -24.50
C SER A 242 -16.03 18.90 -25.84
N LEU A 243 -16.71 18.32 -26.84
CA LEU A 243 -16.22 18.26 -28.21
C LEU A 243 -16.33 19.63 -28.90
N GLN A 244 -17.40 20.36 -28.61
CA GLN A 244 -17.66 21.71 -29.12
C GLN A 244 -17.75 22.70 -27.97
N LYS A 245 -17.54 23.99 -28.27
CA LYS A 245 -17.77 25.06 -27.29
C LYS A 245 -19.24 25.00 -26.85
N LEU A 246 -19.46 24.90 -25.55
CA LEU A 246 -20.80 24.85 -24.98
C LEU A 246 -21.51 26.19 -25.17
N ASP A 247 -22.75 26.14 -25.60
CA ASP A 247 -23.68 27.26 -25.49
C ASP A 247 -24.15 27.35 -24.04
N LEU A 248 -23.68 28.39 -23.34
CA LEU A 248 -23.88 28.56 -21.91
C LEU A 248 -24.90 29.68 -21.67
N PRO A 249 -25.81 29.52 -20.68
CA PRO A 249 -26.74 30.56 -20.29
C PRO A 249 -26.02 31.83 -19.76
N PRO A 250 -26.73 32.96 -19.58
CA PRO A 250 -26.15 34.19 -19.06
C PRO A 250 -25.30 33.98 -17.80
N ASN A 251 -24.15 34.66 -17.74
CA ASN A 251 -23.13 34.51 -16.69
C ASN A 251 -22.52 33.10 -16.58
N ALA A 252 -22.72 32.22 -17.57
CA ALA A 252 -22.27 30.83 -17.56
C ALA A 252 -22.81 30.02 -16.36
N GLN A 253 -24.04 30.31 -15.92
CA GLN A 253 -24.64 29.73 -14.72
C GLN A 253 -25.89 28.91 -15.01
N VAL A 254 -25.94 27.68 -14.47
CA VAL A 254 -27.11 26.80 -14.52
C VAL A 254 -27.67 26.62 -13.12
N ASN A 255 -28.98 26.87 -12.96
CA ASN A 255 -29.68 26.74 -11.69
C ASN A 255 -30.34 25.37 -11.58
N VAL A 256 -29.79 24.53 -10.69
CA VAL A 256 -30.24 23.16 -10.48
C VAL A 256 -31.08 23.06 -9.21
N GLU A 257 -32.24 22.41 -9.33
CA GLU A 257 -33.10 22.10 -8.19
C GLU A 257 -33.13 20.59 -7.93
N LEU A 258 -32.79 20.18 -6.70
CA LEU A 258 -32.87 18.79 -6.25
C LEU A 258 -34.22 18.54 -5.57
N THR A 259 -35.13 17.88 -6.28
CA THR A 259 -36.51 17.60 -5.83
C THR A 259 -36.69 16.27 -5.11
N ASP A 260 -35.66 15.41 -5.03
CA ASP A 260 -35.70 14.09 -4.34
C ASP A 260 -35.93 14.20 -2.82
N ARG A 261 -35.95 15.42 -2.26
CA ARG A 261 -35.97 15.69 -0.82
C ARG A 261 -37.25 16.38 -0.36
N ALA A 262 -37.54 16.21 0.94
CA ALA A 262 -38.65 16.87 1.64
C ALA A 262 -38.65 18.42 1.54
N ARG A 263 -37.50 19.03 1.21
CA ARG A 263 -37.39 20.44 0.79
C ARG A 263 -36.51 20.50 -0.46
N PRO A 264 -36.96 21.12 -1.56
CA PRO A 264 -36.12 21.31 -2.73
C PRO A 264 -34.83 22.07 -2.34
N GLU A 265 -33.68 21.58 -2.79
CA GLU A 265 -32.41 22.27 -2.60
C GLU A 265 -31.96 22.88 -3.94
N LYS A 266 -31.80 24.20 -3.98
CA LYS A 266 -31.33 24.93 -5.15
C LYS A 266 -29.81 25.10 -5.12
N TRP A 267 -29.18 24.96 -6.28
CA TRP A 267 -27.74 25.07 -6.49
C TRP A 267 -27.47 25.87 -7.76
N VAL A 268 -26.43 26.69 -7.73
CA VAL A 268 -25.92 27.42 -8.89
C VAL A 268 -24.63 26.74 -9.34
N VAL A 269 -24.58 26.29 -10.60
CA VAL A 269 -23.40 25.68 -11.22
C VAL A 269 -22.82 26.66 -12.23
N THR A 270 -21.64 27.19 -11.95
CA THR A 270 -20.92 28.13 -12.82
C THR A 270 -19.87 27.38 -13.64
N PHE A 271 -19.85 27.58 -14.95
CA PHE A 271 -18.86 27.03 -15.87
C PHE A 271 -17.76 28.06 -16.14
N ASN A 272 -16.53 27.79 -15.68
CA ASN A 272 -15.37 28.63 -15.98
C ASN A 272 -14.62 28.08 -17.19
N GLY A 273 -14.35 28.91 -18.19
CA GLY A 273 -13.68 28.54 -19.45
C GLY A 273 -14.45 29.01 -20.69
N PRO A 274 -14.25 28.38 -21.87
CA PRO A 274 -13.44 27.18 -22.09
C PRO A 274 -11.94 27.45 -22.19
N ASP A 275 -11.16 26.51 -21.65
CA ASP A 275 -9.78 26.29 -22.07
C ASP A 275 -9.76 25.42 -23.32
N SER A 276 -8.98 25.80 -24.34
CA SER A 276 -8.74 24.95 -25.51
C SER A 276 -7.64 23.93 -25.21
N ILE A 277 -7.87 22.67 -25.60
CA ILE A 277 -6.93 21.55 -25.45
C ILE A 277 -6.62 21.02 -26.85
N GLN A 278 -5.36 21.13 -27.27
CA GLN A 278 -4.88 20.71 -28.59
C GLN A 278 -4.36 19.28 -28.50
N VAL A 279 -5.16 18.32 -28.96
CA VAL A 279 -4.82 16.89 -28.94
C VAL A 279 -3.86 16.54 -30.09
N ASP A 280 -3.94 17.26 -31.22
CA ASP A 280 -3.02 17.08 -32.35
C ASP A 280 -1.56 17.32 -31.93
N ASP A 281 -1.29 18.36 -31.13
CA ASP A 281 0.06 18.65 -30.61
C ASP A 281 0.62 17.49 -29.79
N LEU A 282 -0.23 16.84 -28.98
CA LEU A 282 0.14 15.63 -28.24
C LEU A 282 0.45 14.48 -29.22
N MET A 283 -0.38 14.26 -30.23
CA MET A 283 -0.18 13.16 -31.19
C MET A 283 1.08 13.37 -32.04
N ASP A 284 1.35 14.60 -32.46
CA ASP A 284 2.56 15.00 -33.17
C ASP A 284 3.81 14.82 -32.30
N TYR A 285 3.72 15.21 -31.03
CA TYR A 285 4.78 14.92 -30.06
C TYR A 285 5.02 13.42 -29.91
N LEU A 286 3.99 12.58 -29.79
CA LEU A 286 4.18 11.15 -29.62
C LEU A 286 4.77 10.48 -30.87
N SER A 287 4.43 10.96 -32.07
CA SER A 287 4.96 10.42 -33.32
C SER A 287 6.44 10.74 -33.55
N THR A 288 6.89 11.92 -33.11
CA THR A 288 8.25 12.41 -33.33
C THR A 288 9.15 12.28 -32.10
N MET A 289 8.56 12.27 -30.91
CA MET A 289 9.21 12.38 -29.60
C MET A 289 10.17 13.57 -29.49
N LYS A 290 9.96 14.60 -30.32
CA LYS A 290 10.72 15.85 -30.33
C LYS A 290 10.09 16.82 -29.33
N ASP A 291 10.91 17.36 -28.46
CA ASP A 291 10.50 18.32 -27.44
C ASP A 291 11.18 19.66 -27.73
N MET A 292 10.41 20.62 -28.25
CA MET A 292 10.94 21.91 -28.73
C MET A 292 11.23 22.88 -27.58
N ASP A 293 10.36 22.89 -26.55
CA ASP A 293 10.41 23.90 -25.49
C ASP A 293 11.01 23.36 -24.19
N ASN A 294 10.93 22.04 -23.94
CA ASN A 294 11.55 21.35 -22.80
C ASN A 294 11.34 22.02 -21.41
N THR A 295 10.21 22.72 -21.23
CA THR A 295 9.88 23.45 -19.99
C THR A 295 9.03 22.66 -18.99
N ASP A 296 8.19 21.73 -19.45
CA ASP A 296 7.15 21.11 -18.61
C ASP A 296 7.22 19.58 -18.53
N PHE A 297 7.07 19.01 -17.33
CA PHE A 297 6.91 17.56 -17.11
C PHE A 297 5.88 17.26 -16.01
N PRO A 298 4.98 16.27 -16.18
CA PRO A 298 4.81 15.43 -17.36
C PRO A 298 4.25 16.22 -18.56
N LYS A 299 4.76 15.91 -19.75
CA LYS A 299 4.32 16.54 -21.01
C LYS A 299 2.85 16.24 -21.30
N PHE A 300 2.13 17.24 -21.80
CA PHE A 300 0.72 17.14 -22.21
C PHE A 300 -0.22 16.61 -21.10
N ALA A 301 0.05 16.99 -19.84
CA ALA A 301 -0.74 16.53 -18.71
C ALA A 301 -2.23 16.90 -18.82
N ARG A 302 -2.54 18.06 -19.44
CA ARG A 302 -3.91 18.55 -19.60
C ARG A 302 -4.70 17.72 -20.60
N GLU A 303 -4.07 17.38 -21.72
CA GLU A 303 -4.59 16.55 -22.81
C GLU A 303 -4.83 15.13 -22.31
N ILE A 304 -3.83 14.54 -21.64
CA ILE A 304 -3.92 13.19 -21.06
C ILE A 304 -5.06 13.12 -20.03
N ASP A 305 -5.19 14.13 -19.15
CA ASP A 305 -6.27 14.16 -18.16
C ASP A 305 -7.64 14.34 -18.82
N ALA A 306 -7.76 15.17 -19.85
CA ALA A 306 -9.01 15.34 -20.60
C ALA A 306 -9.48 14.03 -21.24
N ILE A 307 -8.58 13.30 -21.90
CA ILE A 307 -8.87 11.97 -22.46
C ILE A 307 -9.23 10.99 -21.34
N GLY A 308 -8.56 11.07 -20.18
CA GLY A 308 -8.89 10.27 -19.00
C GLY A 308 -10.27 10.55 -18.41
N VAL A 309 -10.72 11.80 -18.42
CA VAL A 309 -12.08 12.20 -18.03
C VAL A 309 -13.10 11.58 -18.97
N ILE A 310 -12.89 11.70 -20.28
CA ILE A 310 -13.75 11.11 -21.32
C ILE A 310 -13.83 9.59 -21.15
N LEU A 311 -12.69 8.91 -21.04
CA LEU A 311 -12.61 7.45 -20.88
C LEU A 311 -13.37 6.93 -19.64
N GLY A 312 -13.42 7.71 -18.57
CA GLY A 312 -14.09 7.31 -17.33
C GLY A 312 -15.55 7.70 -17.23
N HIS A 313 -16.09 8.53 -18.12
CA HIS A 313 -17.41 9.13 -17.94
C HIS A 313 -18.54 8.09 -17.88
N THR A 314 -18.64 7.22 -18.89
CA THR A 314 -19.74 6.24 -19.01
C THR A 314 -19.76 5.28 -17.82
N ALA A 315 -18.59 4.78 -17.38
CA ALA A 315 -18.49 3.91 -16.21
C ALA A 315 -18.83 4.62 -14.88
N ARG A 316 -18.71 5.96 -14.80
CA ARG A 316 -19.18 6.74 -13.63
C ARG A 316 -20.69 6.93 -13.61
N MET A 317 -21.33 6.87 -14.77
CA MET A 317 -22.78 7.00 -14.93
C MET A 317 -23.55 5.71 -14.67
N ASP A 318 -22.84 4.58 -14.63
CA ASP A 318 -23.43 3.27 -14.39
C ASP A 318 -24.03 3.15 -12.97
N PRO A 319 -25.36 2.95 -12.84
CA PRO A 319 -26.03 2.86 -11.54
C PRO A 319 -25.68 1.58 -10.76
N GLY A 320 -25.14 0.55 -11.42
CA GLY A 320 -24.68 -0.70 -10.81
C GLY A 320 -23.18 -0.69 -10.45
N ALA A 321 -22.49 0.43 -10.68
CA ALA A 321 -21.06 0.55 -10.39
C ALA A 321 -20.74 1.79 -9.53
N THR A 322 -19.58 1.76 -8.87
CA THR A 322 -19.07 2.90 -8.11
C THR A 322 -17.61 3.16 -8.42
N ALA A 323 -17.32 4.42 -8.72
CA ALA A 323 -15.97 4.91 -8.88
C ALA A 323 -15.34 5.26 -7.52
N VAL A 324 -14.08 4.86 -7.32
CA VAL A 324 -13.26 5.18 -6.14
C VAL A 324 -11.98 5.86 -6.59
N GLY A 325 -11.82 7.14 -6.24
CA GLY A 325 -10.74 7.97 -6.78
C GLY A 325 -11.02 8.38 -8.23
N SER A 326 -9.96 8.65 -9.01
CA SER A 326 -10.10 9.05 -10.42
C SER A 326 -10.26 7.87 -11.37
N GLY A 327 -9.64 6.73 -11.09
CA GLY A 327 -9.50 5.66 -12.08
C GLY A 327 -9.91 4.25 -11.66
N ARG A 328 -10.59 4.04 -10.52
CA ARG A 328 -11.00 2.68 -10.09
C ARG A 328 -12.51 2.53 -10.08
N PHE A 329 -13.01 1.43 -10.61
CA PHE A 329 -14.44 1.16 -10.80
C PHE A 329 -14.78 -0.22 -10.26
N PHE A 330 -15.92 -0.34 -9.57
CA PHE A 330 -16.36 -1.56 -8.91
C PHE A 330 -17.84 -1.79 -9.18
N ALA A 331 -18.17 -2.92 -9.79
CA ALA A 331 -19.56 -3.36 -9.92
C ALA A 331 -20.07 -3.91 -8.59
N PHE A 332 -21.31 -3.59 -8.26
CA PHE A 332 -22.00 -4.13 -7.08
C PHE A 332 -23.38 -4.69 -7.41
N ASP A 333 -23.78 -4.70 -8.69
CA ASP A 333 -24.97 -5.40 -9.16
C ASP A 333 -24.76 -6.91 -9.22
N ASN A 334 -25.85 -7.67 -9.12
CA ASN A 334 -25.81 -9.13 -9.02
C ASN A 334 -25.22 -9.84 -10.26
N THR A 335 -25.13 -9.17 -11.41
CA THR A 335 -24.65 -9.79 -12.65
C THR A 335 -23.14 -9.66 -12.84
N ARG A 336 -22.54 -8.59 -12.31
CA ARG A 336 -21.12 -8.26 -12.52
C ARG A 336 -20.31 -8.20 -11.23
N ALA A 337 -20.95 -8.11 -10.06
CA ALA A 337 -20.26 -8.08 -8.79
C ALA A 337 -19.43 -9.35 -8.59
N ASP A 338 -18.17 -9.14 -8.20
CA ASP A 338 -17.21 -10.19 -7.96
C ASP A 338 -16.64 -9.96 -6.56
N SER A 339 -17.14 -10.74 -5.60
CA SER A 339 -16.91 -10.54 -4.17
C SER A 339 -16.11 -11.67 -3.54
N ALA A 340 -15.42 -11.38 -2.42
CA ALA A 340 -14.74 -12.42 -1.65
C ALA A 340 -15.75 -13.33 -0.91
N ASP A 341 -15.71 -14.63 -1.20
CA ASP A 341 -16.65 -15.62 -0.62
C ASP A 341 -16.32 -16.02 0.83
N ARG A 342 -15.09 -15.76 1.30
CA ARG A 342 -14.57 -16.27 2.59
C ARG A 342 -14.56 -15.23 3.71
N LEU A 343 -15.47 -14.27 3.67
CA LEU A 343 -15.60 -13.31 4.76
C LEU A 343 -16.29 -13.97 5.97
N PRO A 344 -15.95 -13.58 7.21
CA PRO A 344 -16.70 -14.04 8.38
C PRO A 344 -18.19 -13.69 8.26
N ASP A 345 -19.08 -14.58 8.69
CA ASP A 345 -20.54 -14.41 8.55
C ASP A 345 -21.06 -13.09 9.14
N LEU A 346 -20.40 -12.61 10.21
CA LEU A 346 -20.72 -11.37 10.90
C LEU A 346 -19.88 -10.17 10.44
N SER A 347 -19.22 -10.26 9.29
CA SER A 347 -18.54 -9.10 8.71
C SER A 347 -19.56 -8.02 8.31
N MET A 348 -19.21 -6.77 8.60
CA MET A 348 -19.95 -5.57 8.18
C MET A 348 -19.42 -4.98 6.85
N VAL A 349 -18.47 -5.67 6.23
CA VAL A 349 -17.85 -5.25 4.98
C VAL A 349 -18.02 -6.32 3.91
N THR A 350 -17.95 -5.88 2.67
CA THR A 350 -17.83 -6.72 1.49
C THR A 350 -16.56 -6.31 0.77
N ILE A 351 -15.84 -7.28 0.23
CA ILE A 351 -14.64 -7.03 -0.58
C ILE A 351 -15.04 -7.25 -2.03
N LEU A 352 -14.89 -6.23 -2.86
CA LEU A 352 -15.21 -6.31 -4.29
C LEU A 352 -13.94 -6.22 -5.12
N ARG A 353 -13.88 -7.04 -6.17
CA ARG A 353 -12.94 -6.89 -7.27
C ARG A 353 -13.45 -5.79 -8.20
N GLY A 354 -12.54 -4.97 -8.68
CA GLY A 354 -12.82 -3.92 -9.63
C GLY A 354 -11.64 -3.72 -10.56
N TYR A 355 -11.72 -2.67 -11.37
CA TYR A 355 -10.74 -2.42 -12.41
C TYR A 355 -10.25 -0.97 -12.35
N PHE A 356 -8.95 -0.82 -12.49
CA PHE A 356 -8.26 0.45 -12.63
C PHE A 356 -8.09 0.78 -14.12
N GLN A 357 -8.19 2.05 -14.48
CA GLN A 357 -7.77 2.56 -15.78
C GLN A 357 -7.01 3.89 -15.70
N SER A 358 -6.09 4.11 -16.63
CA SER A 358 -5.47 5.40 -16.90
C SER A 358 -4.94 5.48 -18.33
N VAL A 359 -4.99 6.68 -18.92
CA VAL A 359 -4.33 7.00 -20.19
C VAL A 359 -2.83 7.18 -19.94
N ARG A 360 -1.99 6.65 -20.85
CA ARG A 360 -0.54 6.73 -20.77
C ARG A 360 0.06 7.05 -22.15
N PRO A 361 0.93 8.07 -22.27
CA PRO A 361 1.71 8.30 -23.47
C PRO A 361 2.82 7.25 -23.59
N ALA A 362 3.08 6.79 -24.80
CA ALA A 362 4.23 5.96 -25.16
C ALA A 362 4.74 6.40 -26.54
N THR A 363 5.95 5.97 -26.91
CA THR A 363 6.51 6.26 -28.24
C THR A 363 5.52 5.87 -29.34
N GLY A 364 5.17 6.83 -30.21
CA GLY A 364 4.31 6.65 -31.37
C GLY A 364 2.80 6.48 -31.10
N ARG A 365 2.35 6.42 -29.83
CA ARG A 365 0.94 6.09 -29.53
C ARG A 365 0.49 6.43 -28.11
N LEU A 366 -0.83 6.53 -27.94
CA LEU A 366 -1.49 6.50 -26.62
C LEU A 366 -1.89 5.08 -26.23
N LEU A 367 -1.87 4.80 -24.92
CA LEU A 367 -2.24 3.53 -24.34
C LEU A 367 -3.24 3.71 -23.20
N VAL A 368 -4.13 2.73 -23.00
CA VAL A 368 -4.94 2.59 -21.78
C VAL A 368 -4.33 1.50 -20.91
N ASN A 369 -3.78 1.87 -19.76
CA ASN A 369 -3.36 0.91 -18.74
C ASN A 369 -4.58 0.44 -17.95
N THR A 370 -4.88 -0.85 -17.98
CA THR A 370 -6.01 -1.45 -17.26
C THR A 370 -5.52 -2.53 -16.31
N ASN A 371 -5.86 -2.46 -15.02
CA ASN A 371 -5.39 -3.43 -14.03
C ASN A 371 -6.50 -3.88 -13.07
N VAL A 372 -6.43 -5.10 -12.56
CA VAL A 372 -7.31 -5.59 -11.49
C VAL A 372 -6.98 -4.86 -10.18
N THR A 373 -8.02 -4.43 -9.46
CA THR A 373 -7.94 -3.80 -8.14
C THR A 373 -9.00 -4.38 -7.20
N HIS A 374 -8.88 -4.11 -5.91
CA HIS A 374 -9.84 -4.55 -4.90
C HIS A 374 -10.20 -3.38 -3.98
N GLY A 375 -11.44 -3.37 -3.50
CA GLY A 375 -11.99 -2.32 -2.66
C GLY A 375 -12.83 -2.89 -1.52
N ILE A 376 -12.93 -2.14 -0.44
CA ILE A 376 -13.73 -2.50 0.74
C ILE A 376 -14.98 -1.65 0.72
N PHE A 377 -16.12 -2.32 0.80
CA PHE A 377 -17.45 -1.73 0.72
C PHE A 377 -18.25 -2.09 1.98
N ARG A 378 -19.27 -1.30 2.31
CA ARG A 378 -20.24 -1.69 3.33
C ARG A 378 -21.03 -2.88 2.83
N ARG A 379 -21.29 -3.83 3.72
CA ARG A 379 -22.26 -4.89 3.44
C ARG A 379 -23.65 -4.27 3.28
N ALA A 380 -24.33 -4.61 2.20
CA ALA A 380 -25.71 -4.19 1.94
C ALA A 380 -26.70 -5.14 2.62
N GLY A 381 -27.94 -4.67 2.83
CA GLY A 381 -29.04 -5.48 3.34
C GLY A 381 -29.78 -4.86 4.53
N LYS A 382 -30.87 -5.53 4.94
CA LYS A 382 -31.75 -5.08 6.02
C LYS A 382 -31.04 -5.07 7.38
N LEU A 383 -31.19 -3.97 8.12
CA LEU A 383 -30.55 -3.82 9.43
C LEU A 383 -31.11 -4.82 10.45
N SER A 384 -32.41 -5.14 10.40
CA SER A 384 -33.02 -6.16 11.26
C SER A 384 -32.33 -7.53 11.13
N HIS A 385 -32.08 -8.00 9.91
CA HIS A 385 -31.39 -9.27 9.67
C HIS A 385 -29.94 -9.23 10.18
N MET A 386 -29.25 -8.09 9.99
CA MET A 386 -27.88 -7.92 10.48
C MET A 386 -27.79 -7.90 12.01
N LEU A 387 -28.79 -7.33 12.68
CA LEU A 387 -28.90 -7.33 14.14
C LEU A 387 -29.21 -8.73 14.66
N ALA A 388 -30.19 -9.43 14.07
CA ALA A 388 -30.57 -10.79 14.44
C ALA A 388 -29.41 -11.78 14.27
N ALA A 389 -28.69 -11.72 13.14
CA ALA A 389 -27.51 -12.57 12.91
C ALA A 389 -26.42 -12.41 13.98
N ARG A 390 -26.35 -11.23 14.63
CA ARG A 390 -25.40 -10.93 15.72
C ARG A 390 -25.99 -11.14 17.11
N ARG A 391 -27.22 -11.65 17.21
CA ARG A 391 -27.99 -11.76 18.46
C ARG A 391 -28.15 -10.40 19.17
N LEU A 392 -28.23 -9.32 18.38
CA LEU A 392 -28.47 -7.93 18.81
C LEU A 392 -29.95 -7.56 18.81
N ASN A 393 -30.81 -8.57 18.95
CA ASN A 393 -32.27 -8.50 18.96
C ASN A 393 -32.80 -9.07 20.28
N ARG A 394 -32.38 -8.50 21.42
CA ARG A 394 -32.89 -8.89 22.76
C ARG A 394 -33.12 -7.68 23.67
N MET A 395 -33.55 -6.56 23.09
CA MET A 395 -33.75 -5.31 23.85
C MET A 395 -34.72 -5.46 25.04
N GLN A 396 -35.71 -6.36 24.96
CA GLN A 396 -36.66 -6.55 26.06
C GLN A 396 -36.04 -7.25 27.28
N SER A 397 -34.97 -8.03 27.11
CA SER A 397 -34.32 -8.74 28.21
C SER A 397 -33.41 -7.86 29.08
N ILE A 398 -33.15 -6.61 28.69
CA ILE A 398 -32.31 -5.67 29.43
C ILE A 398 -33.16 -4.88 30.44
N SER A 399 -32.71 -4.79 31.69
CA SER A 399 -33.37 -4.07 32.79
C SER A 399 -32.34 -3.38 33.71
N ALA A 400 -32.82 -2.61 34.71
CA ALA A 400 -31.93 -1.97 35.72
C ALA A 400 -31.11 -2.95 36.50
N GLN A 401 -31.75 -4.04 36.82
CA GLN A 401 -31.19 -5.07 37.67
C GLN A 401 -30.22 -5.97 36.89
N ASN A 402 -30.20 -5.87 35.54
CA ASN A 402 -29.40 -6.74 34.68
C ASN A 402 -28.84 -6.00 33.45
N ILE A 403 -27.88 -5.11 33.66
CA ILE A 403 -27.18 -4.41 32.58
C ILE A 403 -26.07 -5.31 32.01
N ASP A 404 -26.30 -5.86 30.82
CA ASP A 404 -25.29 -6.60 30.07
C ASP A 404 -24.32 -5.63 29.35
N ARG A 405 -23.18 -5.34 29.98
CA ARG A 405 -22.13 -4.47 29.41
C ARG A 405 -21.48 -5.04 28.16
N ALA A 406 -21.42 -6.36 28.00
CA ALA A 406 -20.87 -6.99 26.80
C ALA A 406 -21.81 -6.74 25.61
N TYR A 407 -23.12 -6.90 25.83
CA TYR A 407 -24.15 -6.55 24.86
C TYR A 407 -24.13 -5.07 24.48
N GLU A 408 -23.99 -4.18 25.46
CA GLU A 408 -23.82 -2.73 25.23
C GLU A 408 -22.61 -2.46 24.32
N GLY A 409 -21.47 -3.12 24.60
CA GLY A 409 -20.25 -3.02 23.80
C GLY A 409 -20.45 -3.47 22.36
N GLN A 410 -21.21 -4.56 22.13
CA GLN A 410 -21.54 -5.06 20.81
C GLN A 410 -22.48 -4.11 20.04
N LEU A 411 -23.52 -3.57 20.69
CA LEU A 411 -24.39 -2.54 20.10
C LEU A 411 -23.59 -1.27 19.74
N ARG A 412 -22.66 -0.86 20.60
CA ARG A 412 -21.75 0.27 20.33
C ARG A 412 -20.83 0.01 19.14
N ALA A 413 -20.31 -1.21 19.01
CA ALA A 413 -19.52 -1.59 17.84
C ALA A 413 -20.38 -1.58 16.56
N PHE A 414 -21.59 -2.13 16.62
CA PHE A 414 -22.53 -2.15 15.50
C PHE A 414 -22.97 -0.73 15.08
N SER A 415 -23.34 0.13 16.04
CA SER A 415 -23.69 1.54 15.83
C SER A 415 -22.59 2.30 15.09
N ARG A 416 -21.33 2.12 15.54
CA ARG A 416 -20.15 2.69 14.85
C ARG A 416 -19.99 2.12 13.44
N ALA A 417 -20.21 0.83 13.26
CA ALA A 417 -20.07 0.18 11.96
C ALA A 417 -21.08 0.69 10.92
N ILE A 418 -22.34 0.97 11.30
CA ILE A 418 -23.38 1.49 10.39
C ILE A 418 -23.38 3.01 10.26
N GLY A 419 -22.68 3.73 11.14
CA GLY A 419 -22.61 5.20 11.12
C GLY A 419 -22.14 5.73 9.76
N LYS A 420 -22.82 6.77 9.27
CA LYS A 420 -22.67 7.40 7.96
C LYS A 420 -23.01 6.50 6.75
N ALA A 421 -23.58 5.32 6.95
CA ALA A 421 -24.09 4.52 5.85
C ALA A 421 -25.30 5.20 5.20
N ARG A 422 -25.37 5.16 3.88
CA ARG A 422 -26.59 5.49 3.13
C ARG A 422 -27.56 4.31 3.21
N VAL A 423 -28.81 4.61 3.49
CA VAL A 423 -29.84 3.60 3.65
C VAL A 423 -31.09 3.96 2.87
N ARG A 424 -31.80 2.94 2.42
CA ARG A 424 -33.18 3.05 1.97
C ARG A 424 -34.09 2.86 3.16
N VAL A 425 -35.07 3.75 3.29
CA VAL A 425 -36.15 3.62 4.28
C VAL A 425 -37.35 3.07 3.56
N TRP A 426 -38.05 2.12 4.16
CA TRP A 426 -39.27 1.52 3.65
C TRP A 426 -40.46 1.97 4.49
N THR A 427 -41.59 2.25 3.88
CA THR A 427 -42.85 2.48 4.60
C THR A 427 -43.87 1.41 4.31
N PRO A 428 -44.56 0.90 5.34
CA PRO A 428 -45.68 -0.01 5.17
C PRO A 428 -46.87 0.73 4.56
N GLY A 429 -47.39 0.23 3.44
CA GLY A 429 -48.65 0.68 2.84
C GLY A 429 -49.88 0.04 3.48
N LYS A 430 -51.08 0.49 3.10
CA LYS A 430 -52.38 0.04 3.67
C LYS A 430 -52.63 -1.48 3.59
N ASN A 431 -51.97 -2.18 2.65
CA ASN A 431 -52.13 -3.62 2.41
C ASN A 431 -50.86 -4.43 2.76
N GLY A 432 -49.93 -3.85 3.54
CA GLY A 432 -48.64 -4.48 3.88
C GLY A 432 -47.58 -4.40 2.77
N GLN A 433 -47.90 -3.86 1.60
CA GLN A 433 -46.92 -3.58 0.54
C GLN A 433 -45.94 -2.50 1.01
N MET A 434 -44.65 -2.82 0.98
CA MET A 434 -43.58 -1.90 1.36
C MET A 434 -43.26 -0.96 0.20
N THR A 435 -43.41 0.35 0.42
CA THR A 435 -43.00 1.37 -0.55
C THR A 435 -41.67 1.97 -0.14
N PRO A 436 -40.70 2.11 -1.06
CA PRO A 436 -39.45 2.77 -0.74
C PRO A 436 -39.68 4.27 -0.55
N GLN A 437 -39.17 4.80 0.55
CA GLN A 437 -39.03 6.22 0.80
C GLN A 437 -37.66 6.73 0.35
N GLN A 438 -37.43 8.01 0.59
CA GLN A 438 -36.17 8.70 0.33
C GLN A 438 -34.97 8.04 1.03
N ASP A 439 -33.86 7.96 0.30
CA ASP A 439 -32.58 7.49 0.84
C ASP A 439 -32.02 8.47 1.90
N ARG A 440 -31.66 7.95 3.07
CA ARG A 440 -31.12 8.72 4.21
C ARG A 440 -29.70 8.33 4.56
N THR A 441 -29.08 9.08 5.46
CA THR A 441 -27.79 8.72 6.07
C THR A 441 -28.05 8.29 7.51
N VAL A 442 -27.47 7.19 7.94
CA VAL A 442 -27.60 6.71 9.33
C VAL A 442 -26.59 7.44 10.23
N GLY A 443 -27.05 7.97 11.37
CA GLY A 443 -26.18 8.45 12.44
C GLY A 443 -25.64 7.31 13.28
N GLY A 444 -26.48 6.32 13.57
CA GLY A 444 -26.15 5.13 14.33
C GLY A 444 -27.42 4.45 14.87
N LEU A 445 -27.26 3.66 15.93
CA LEU A 445 -28.38 3.28 16.79
C LEU A 445 -28.83 4.50 17.62
N ALA A 446 -30.12 4.56 17.94
CA ALA A 446 -30.67 5.61 18.80
C ALA A 446 -30.07 5.52 20.21
N THR A 447 -29.68 6.67 20.76
CA THR A 447 -29.07 6.75 22.10
C THR A 447 -29.67 7.82 22.98
N THR A 448 -29.50 7.68 24.31
CA THR A 448 -29.86 8.75 25.28
C THR A 448 -29.20 10.10 24.98
N ARG A 449 -28.07 10.10 24.27
CA ARG A 449 -27.30 11.31 23.96
C ARG A 449 -27.72 11.99 22.68
N ASP A 450 -28.71 11.45 21.95
CA ASP A 450 -29.11 11.98 20.66
C ASP A 450 -29.76 13.38 20.74
N HIS A 451 -30.19 13.80 21.95
CA HIS A 451 -30.72 15.14 22.23
C HIS A 451 -29.66 16.10 22.77
N MET A 452 -28.42 15.65 22.94
CA MET A 452 -27.33 16.48 23.43
C MET A 452 -26.54 17.06 22.25
N ASN A 453 -26.25 18.34 22.31
CA ASN A 453 -25.34 19.00 21.40
C ASN A 453 -23.88 18.59 21.71
N LYS A 454 -22.92 19.07 20.91
CA LYS A 454 -21.49 18.72 21.09
C LYS A 454 -20.89 19.18 22.43
N LYS A 455 -21.52 20.13 23.12
CA LYS A 455 -21.13 20.64 24.45
C LYS A 455 -21.85 19.90 25.58
N GLY A 456 -22.75 18.97 25.27
CA GLY A 456 -23.55 18.24 26.27
C GLY A 456 -24.80 19.00 26.72
N GLU A 457 -25.18 20.07 26.03
CA GLU A 457 -26.40 20.84 26.31
C GLU A 457 -27.56 20.28 25.48
N GLU A 458 -28.79 20.34 25.98
CA GLU A 458 -29.96 19.85 25.22
C GLU A 458 -30.20 20.69 23.94
N ILE A 459 -30.55 20.02 22.84
CA ILE A 459 -30.67 20.64 21.51
C ILE A 459 -31.93 21.55 21.39
N GLU A 460 -32.95 21.41 22.25
CA GLU A 460 -34.08 22.37 22.41
C GLU A 460 -35.06 21.89 23.50
N GLU A 461 -35.51 22.80 24.38
CA GLU A 461 -36.62 22.61 25.34
C GLU A 461 -37.97 22.63 24.59
N GLY A 462 -38.69 21.51 24.49
CA GLY A 462 -40.07 21.54 23.97
C GLY A 462 -40.62 20.27 23.32
N ARG A 463 -39.78 19.24 23.11
CA ARG A 463 -40.23 17.89 22.74
C ARG A 463 -39.38 16.84 23.45
N ALA A 464 -39.57 16.73 24.77
CA ALA A 464 -38.86 15.78 25.61
C ALA A 464 -39.10 14.35 25.10
N TYR A 465 -38.07 13.71 24.55
CA TYR A 465 -38.09 12.27 24.34
C TYR A 465 -37.87 11.62 25.70
N HIS A 466 -38.79 10.77 26.13
CA HIS A 466 -38.73 10.17 27.45
C HIS A 466 -38.17 8.76 27.36
N TYR A 467 -37.07 8.53 28.06
CA TYR A 467 -36.36 7.26 28.12
C TYR A 467 -36.66 6.57 29.44
N THR A 468 -37.26 5.39 29.38
CA THR A 468 -37.76 4.68 30.56
C THR A 468 -36.67 4.03 31.41
N PHE A 469 -35.37 4.24 31.10
CA PHE A 469 -34.28 3.46 31.69
C PHE A 469 -32.95 4.24 31.84
N PRO A 470 -32.63 4.83 33.02
CA PRO A 470 -31.32 5.42 33.28
C PRO A 470 -30.27 4.33 33.54
N GLY A 471 -29.29 4.18 32.65
CA GLY A 471 -28.14 3.27 32.85
C GLY A 471 -27.70 2.47 31.63
N PHE A 472 -28.58 2.32 30.62
CA PHE A 472 -28.26 1.64 29.35
C PHE A 472 -28.50 2.60 28.17
N PRO A 473 -27.52 2.78 27.27
CA PRO A 473 -27.56 3.88 26.30
C PRO A 473 -28.43 3.62 25.05
N TYR A 474 -28.98 2.42 24.84
CA TYR A 474 -29.75 2.07 23.62
C TYR A 474 -31.17 1.59 23.99
N TYR A 475 -32.14 1.72 23.07
CA TYR A 475 -33.55 1.38 23.35
C TYR A 475 -34.22 0.60 22.22
N GLY A 476 -35.19 -0.23 22.61
CA GLY A 476 -36.17 -0.84 21.72
C GLY A 476 -37.33 0.11 21.43
N PRO A 477 -38.13 -0.14 20.38
CA PRO A 477 -39.20 0.76 19.93
C PRO A 477 -40.35 0.92 20.92
N ASP A 478 -40.51 -0.02 21.87
CA ASP A 478 -41.46 0.03 22.99
C ASP A 478 -41.02 1.01 24.09
N ARG A 479 -39.74 1.38 24.13
CA ARG A 479 -39.12 2.19 25.20
C ARG A 479 -38.72 3.60 24.76
N VAL A 480 -38.90 3.93 23.48
CA VAL A 480 -38.67 5.28 22.94
C VAL A 480 -40.02 6.00 22.81
N LYS A 481 -40.25 7.02 23.64
CA LYS A 481 -41.46 7.85 23.59
C LYS A 481 -41.17 9.22 22.97
N PHE A 482 -42.12 9.74 22.20
CA PHE A 482 -42.09 11.09 21.65
C PHE A 482 -43.47 11.74 21.73
N LEU A 483 -43.49 13.07 21.76
CA LEU A 483 -44.73 13.84 21.80
C LEU A 483 -45.38 13.85 20.41
N LEU A 484 -46.57 13.24 20.31
CA LEU A 484 -47.35 13.21 19.08
C LEU A 484 -48.01 14.58 18.88
N GLN A 485 -47.51 15.37 17.93
CA GLN A 485 -48.03 16.70 17.64
C GLN A 485 -48.65 16.78 16.25
N GLU A 486 -49.71 17.56 16.12
CA GLU A 486 -50.38 17.81 14.85
C GLU A 486 -49.39 18.45 13.87
N ARG A 487 -49.25 17.87 12.66
CA ARG A 487 -48.48 18.51 11.60
C ARG A 487 -49.30 19.69 11.06
N LYS A 488 -48.83 20.91 11.33
CA LYS A 488 -49.20 22.09 10.54
C LYS A 488 -48.56 21.96 9.16
N GLU A 489 -49.17 21.20 8.26
CA GLU A 489 -48.92 21.33 6.82
C GLU A 489 -49.87 22.40 6.26
N ASP A 490 -49.39 23.16 5.28
CA ASP A 490 -50.05 24.20 4.45
C ASP A 490 -51.47 24.64 4.90
N PRO A 491 -51.72 25.92 5.26
CA PRO A 491 -53.03 26.39 5.78
C PRO A 491 -54.24 26.11 4.87
N ALA A 492 -54.02 25.68 3.62
CA ALA A 492 -55.05 25.24 2.68
C ALA A 492 -55.50 23.76 2.84
N GLN A 493 -54.83 22.92 3.64
CA GLN A 493 -55.21 21.51 3.85
C GLN A 493 -56.04 21.29 5.12
N LYS A 494 -57.12 20.50 5.02
CA LYS A 494 -57.91 20.08 6.20
C LYS A 494 -57.01 19.34 7.20
N PRO A 495 -57.15 19.61 8.52
CA PRO A 495 -56.34 18.94 9.55
C PRO A 495 -56.50 17.43 9.47
N LYS A 496 -55.38 16.71 9.36
CA LYS A 496 -55.39 15.24 9.35
C LYS A 496 -55.77 14.75 10.76
N PRO A 497 -56.72 13.80 10.88
CA PRO A 497 -57.03 13.20 12.17
C PRO A 497 -55.77 12.54 12.75
N ALA A 498 -55.67 12.52 14.09
CA ALA A 498 -54.62 11.78 14.77
C ALA A 498 -54.65 10.31 14.31
N PRO A 499 -53.50 9.62 14.23
CA PRO A 499 -53.46 8.20 13.92
C PRO A 499 -54.45 7.41 14.80
N LYS A 500 -55.17 6.45 14.20
CA LYS A 500 -56.26 5.72 14.85
C LYS A 500 -55.81 5.13 16.20
N GLY A 501 -56.48 5.52 17.29
CA GLY A 501 -56.15 5.08 18.66
C GLY A 501 -55.16 5.97 19.42
N LEU A 502 -54.61 7.01 18.79
CA LEU A 502 -53.69 7.97 19.42
C LEU A 502 -54.33 9.37 19.46
N LYS A 503 -53.89 10.20 20.41
CA LYS A 503 -54.36 11.59 20.60
C LYS A 503 -53.22 12.56 20.35
N TRP A 504 -53.48 13.69 19.70
CA TRP A 504 -52.52 14.79 19.62
C TRP A 504 -52.19 15.30 21.03
N GLY A 505 -50.97 15.76 21.25
CA GLY A 505 -50.48 16.27 22.52
C GLY A 505 -50.08 15.20 23.56
N THR A 506 -50.13 13.90 23.21
CA THR A 506 -49.73 12.82 24.14
C THR A 506 -48.37 12.22 23.77
N MET A 507 -47.69 11.68 24.78
CA MET A 507 -46.47 10.90 24.58
C MET A 507 -46.81 9.50 24.10
N VAL A 508 -46.34 9.13 22.91
CA VAL A 508 -46.57 7.82 22.29
C VAL A 508 -45.24 7.11 22.07
N THR A 509 -45.25 5.77 22.17
CA THR A 509 -44.07 4.96 21.85
C THR A 509 -43.90 4.85 20.34
N LEU A 510 -42.67 4.60 19.87
CA LEU A 510 -42.40 4.37 18.45
C LEU A 510 -43.17 3.16 17.92
N ILE A 511 -43.32 2.10 18.74
CA ILE A 511 -44.10 0.92 18.38
C ILE A 511 -45.60 1.24 18.24
N ALA A 512 -46.21 1.96 19.20
CA ALA A 512 -47.64 2.30 19.15
C ALA A 512 -47.98 3.24 17.98
N HIS A 513 -47.04 4.11 17.57
CA HIS A 513 -47.21 4.97 16.41
C HIS A 513 -47.32 4.19 15.08
N LEU A 514 -46.69 3.00 15.00
CA LEU A 514 -46.53 2.23 13.76
C LEU A 514 -47.43 0.98 13.70
N GLU A 515 -48.11 0.60 14.79
CA GLU A 515 -49.01 -0.57 14.85
C GLU A 515 -50.18 -0.53 13.84
N TYR A 516 -50.44 0.61 13.19
CA TYR A 516 -51.36 0.69 12.06
C TYR A 516 -50.67 0.30 10.73
N GLY A 517 -50.48 -1.01 10.51
CA GLY A 517 -50.02 -1.57 9.23
C GLY A 517 -48.65 -2.26 9.24
N PHE A 518 -47.92 -2.25 10.37
CA PHE A 518 -46.67 -3.00 10.54
C PHE A 518 -46.46 -3.49 11.98
N LYS A 519 -46.19 -4.78 12.14
CA LYS A 519 -45.89 -5.39 13.45
C LYS A 519 -44.38 -5.32 13.71
N ALA A 520 -43.96 -4.36 14.53
CA ALA A 520 -42.55 -4.18 14.88
C ALA A 520 -42.06 -5.22 15.90
N ASP A 521 -40.80 -5.64 15.80
CA ASP A 521 -40.16 -6.47 16.83
C ASP A 521 -39.60 -5.58 17.96
N PRO A 522 -40.17 -5.63 19.18
CA PRO A 522 -39.69 -4.84 20.31
C PRO A 522 -38.29 -5.24 20.79
N ASN A 523 -37.79 -6.40 20.37
CA ASN A 523 -36.44 -6.84 20.72
C ASN A 523 -35.34 -6.18 19.89
N LEU A 524 -35.67 -5.51 18.78
CA LEU A 524 -34.69 -4.81 17.96
C LEU A 524 -34.40 -3.39 18.49
N PRO A 525 -33.15 -2.91 18.40
CA PRO A 525 -32.83 -1.52 18.70
C PRO A 525 -33.39 -0.56 17.64
N VAL A 526 -33.66 0.67 18.06
CA VAL A 526 -34.10 1.76 17.20
C VAL A 526 -32.92 2.37 16.43
N ILE A 527 -33.14 2.75 15.17
CA ILE A 527 -32.14 3.38 14.30
C ILE A 527 -32.31 4.89 14.32
N ASN A 528 -31.22 5.65 14.50
CA ASN A 528 -31.21 7.09 14.31
C ASN A 528 -30.66 7.45 12.93
N THR A 529 -31.48 8.12 12.12
CA THR A 529 -31.14 8.61 10.77
C THR A 529 -30.77 10.09 10.73
N ALA A 530 -30.61 10.73 11.89
CA ALA A 530 -30.04 12.06 12.00
C ALA A 530 -28.52 11.98 12.19
N LEU A 531 -27.77 12.94 11.64
CA LEU A 531 -26.35 13.07 11.94
C LEU A 531 -26.15 13.67 13.35
N PRO A 532 -24.99 13.44 13.99
CA PRO A 532 -24.71 14.00 15.31
C PRO A 532 -24.91 15.53 15.38
N GLY A 533 -25.66 15.99 16.37
CA GLY A 533 -26.00 17.41 16.55
C GLY A 533 -27.13 17.92 15.66
N GLN A 534 -27.81 17.05 14.91
CA GLN A 534 -29.09 17.33 14.26
C GLN A 534 -30.24 16.75 15.08
N ARG A 535 -31.46 17.26 14.83
CA ARG A 535 -32.67 16.73 15.45
C ARG A 535 -32.82 15.23 15.15
N PRO A 536 -32.90 14.36 16.16
CA PRO A 536 -32.96 12.92 15.97
C PRO A 536 -34.19 12.49 15.17
N THR A 537 -33.99 11.49 14.32
CA THR A 537 -35.07 10.88 13.55
C THR A 537 -35.00 9.37 13.69
N TYR A 538 -35.93 8.83 14.47
CA TYR A 538 -35.97 7.43 14.85
C TYR A 538 -36.81 6.60 13.89
N LEU A 539 -36.25 5.46 13.47
CA LEU A 539 -36.88 4.49 12.59
C LEU A 539 -36.67 3.07 13.12
N LEU A 540 -37.61 2.17 12.80
CA LEU A 540 -37.48 0.75 13.09
C LEU A 540 -36.38 0.12 12.23
N ALA A 541 -35.56 -0.75 12.83
CA ALA A 541 -34.50 -1.45 12.09
C ALA A 541 -35.00 -2.30 10.91
N GLU A 542 -36.25 -2.76 11.00
CA GLU A 542 -36.91 -3.58 9.96
C GLU A 542 -37.25 -2.79 8.69
N LEU A 543 -37.39 -1.47 8.84
CA LEU A 543 -37.73 -0.55 7.77
C LEU A 543 -36.50 0.11 7.15
N VAL A 544 -35.29 -0.32 7.53
CA VAL A 544 -34.04 0.31 7.10
C VAL A 544 -33.11 -0.70 6.46
N GLU A 545 -32.62 -0.38 5.27
CA GLU A 545 -31.73 -1.22 4.48
C GLU A 545 -30.48 -0.45 4.03
N ILE A 546 -29.29 -1.01 4.27
CA ILE A 546 -28.05 -0.44 3.76
C ILE A 546 -27.95 -0.68 2.26
N LEU A 547 -27.75 0.40 1.50
CA LEU A 547 -27.58 0.35 0.05
C LEU A 547 -26.21 -0.24 -0.36
N PRO A 548 -26.12 -0.96 -1.48
CA PRO A 548 -24.85 -1.48 -1.99
C PRO A 548 -23.94 -0.37 -2.56
N GLY A 549 -22.70 -0.74 -2.91
CA GLY A 549 -21.77 0.15 -3.61
C GLY A 549 -21.18 1.29 -2.76
N GLN A 550 -21.18 1.16 -1.43
CA GLN A 550 -20.66 2.19 -0.54
C GLN A 550 -19.21 1.91 -0.11
N PRO A 551 -18.18 2.54 -0.72
CA PRO A 551 -16.79 2.31 -0.36
C PRO A 551 -16.47 2.87 1.03
N ILE A 552 -15.61 2.17 1.77
CA ILE A 552 -15.19 2.59 3.11
C ILE A 552 -13.67 2.48 3.29
N LYS A 553 -13.14 3.41 4.09
CA LYS A 553 -11.79 3.30 4.65
C LYS A 553 -11.91 2.71 6.06
N ALA A 554 -12.00 1.40 6.14
CA ALA A 554 -12.07 0.68 7.42
C ALA A 554 -10.86 -0.23 7.54
N LYS A 555 -10.32 -0.37 8.75
CA LYS A 555 -9.42 -1.46 9.13
C LYS A 555 -10.10 -2.81 8.90
N LEU A 556 -9.38 -3.78 8.34
CA LEU A 556 -9.87 -5.17 8.32
C LEU A 556 -9.39 -5.87 9.60
N SER A 557 -10.24 -6.71 10.16
CA SER A 557 -9.82 -7.72 11.13
C SER A 557 -8.83 -8.70 10.50
N PRO A 558 -8.04 -9.47 11.29
CA PRO A 558 -7.12 -10.46 10.74
C PRO A 558 -7.78 -11.47 9.78
N MET A 559 -8.99 -11.95 10.12
CA MET A 559 -9.75 -12.90 9.28
C MET A 559 -10.20 -12.26 7.97
N GLU A 560 -10.73 -11.02 8.02
CA GLU A 560 -11.11 -10.30 6.80
C GLU A 560 -9.89 -9.94 5.94
N GLN A 561 -8.75 -9.63 6.58
CA GLN A 561 -7.50 -9.38 5.88
C GLN A 561 -6.99 -10.64 5.17
N ASP A 562 -7.09 -11.80 5.80
CA ASP A 562 -6.76 -13.08 5.16
C ASP A 562 -7.70 -13.39 3.99
N ALA A 563 -9.01 -13.13 4.14
CA ALA A 563 -9.99 -13.26 3.05
C ALA A 563 -9.66 -12.32 1.87
N MET A 564 -9.31 -11.06 2.14
CA MET A 564 -8.84 -10.10 1.13
C MET A 564 -7.61 -10.63 0.39
N ILE A 565 -6.61 -11.14 1.12
CA ILE A 565 -5.37 -11.64 0.53
C ILE A 565 -5.65 -12.85 -0.37
N GLN A 566 -6.45 -13.81 0.10
CA GLN A 566 -6.82 -15.00 -0.68
C GLN A 566 -7.58 -14.62 -1.95
N PHE A 567 -8.51 -13.68 -1.84
CA PHE A 567 -9.30 -13.20 -2.98
C PHE A 567 -8.49 -12.40 -4.00
N ALA A 568 -7.53 -11.59 -3.53
CA ALA A 568 -6.74 -10.72 -4.41
C ALA A 568 -5.51 -11.39 -5.03
N CYS A 569 -4.94 -12.41 -4.40
CA CYS A 569 -3.70 -13.06 -4.84
C CYS A 569 -3.97 -14.09 -5.96
N ARG A 570 -4.17 -13.59 -7.18
CA ARG A 570 -4.41 -14.42 -8.38
C ARG A 570 -3.15 -14.58 -9.25
N PRO A 571 -2.94 -15.77 -9.85
CA PRO A 571 -1.92 -15.95 -10.88
C PRO A 571 -2.10 -14.96 -12.05
N PRO A 572 -1.01 -14.56 -12.73
CA PRO A 572 -1.06 -13.62 -13.85
C PRO A 572 -2.09 -13.94 -14.94
N PRO A 573 -2.26 -15.19 -15.43
CA PRO A 573 -3.25 -15.51 -16.46
C PRO A 573 -4.69 -15.15 -16.06
N ASN A 574 -5.05 -15.39 -14.80
CA ASN A 574 -6.39 -15.10 -14.28
C ASN A 574 -6.68 -13.59 -14.28
N ASN A 575 -5.66 -12.78 -13.98
CA ASN A 575 -5.79 -11.32 -14.02
C ASN A 575 -5.84 -10.81 -15.47
N ALA A 576 -5.01 -11.35 -16.37
CA ALA A 576 -5.06 -11.02 -17.79
C ALA A 576 -6.44 -11.33 -18.38
N GLN A 577 -7.02 -12.50 -18.05
CA GLN A 577 -8.36 -12.87 -18.48
C GLN A 577 -9.42 -11.87 -18.01
N SER A 578 -9.42 -11.52 -16.72
CA SER A 578 -10.35 -10.53 -16.19
C SER A 578 -10.19 -9.14 -16.82
N ILE A 579 -8.98 -8.76 -17.23
CA ILE A 579 -8.70 -7.48 -17.92
C ILE A 579 -9.27 -7.49 -19.35
N VAL A 580 -9.15 -8.59 -20.08
CA VAL A 580 -9.65 -8.68 -21.47
C VAL A 580 -11.15 -9.00 -21.56
N SER A 581 -11.80 -9.42 -20.46
CA SER A 581 -13.25 -9.66 -20.40
C SER A 581 -13.96 -8.67 -19.48
N SER A 582 -14.09 -9.00 -18.19
CA SER A 582 -14.91 -8.28 -17.22
C SER A 582 -14.54 -6.80 -17.07
N ALA A 583 -13.26 -6.45 -17.19
CA ALA A 583 -12.83 -5.06 -17.13
C ALA A 583 -13.34 -4.25 -18.33
N ARG A 584 -13.30 -4.83 -19.54
CA ARG A 584 -13.80 -4.16 -20.75
C ARG A 584 -15.29 -3.87 -20.65
N GLN A 585 -16.06 -4.81 -20.09
CA GLN A 585 -17.48 -4.66 -19.82
C GLN A 585 -17.75 -3.56 -18.78
N LEU A 586 -17.10 -3.62 -17.61
CA LEU A 586 -17.32 -2.64 -16.53
C LEU A 586 -16.87 -1.23 -16.92
N LEU A 587 -15.74 -1.12 -17.62
CA LEU A 587 -15.17 0.16 -18.03
C LEU A 587 -15.75 0.66 -19.35
N THR A 588 -16.70 -0.09 -19.94
CA THR A 588 -17.43 0.29 -21.16
C THR A 588 -16.49 0.65 -22.32
N TYR A 589 -15.47 -0.19 -22.55
CA TYR A 589 -14.51 0.00 -23.65
C TYR A 589 -15.08 -0.32 -25.02
N ASP A 590 -16.13 -1.12 -25.05
CA ASP A 590 -16.75 -1.63 -26.26
C ASP A 590 -18.15 -1.02 -26.43
N ASN A 591 -18.54 -0.75 -27.68
CA ASN A 591 -19.87 -0.25 -28.06
C ASN A 591 -20.30 1.03 -27.31
N ASN A 592 -19.35 1.90 -26.98
CA ASN A 592 -19.60 3.12 -26.22
C ASN A 592 -19.84 4.32 -27.15
N GLN A 593 -21.10 4.73 -27.27
CA GLN A 593 -21.51 5.84 -28.14
C GLN A 593 -20.82 7.17 -27.81
N LEU A 594 -20.55 7.44 -26.52
CA LEU A 594 -19.87 8.66 -26.11
C LEU A 594 -18.42 8.68 -26.60
N LEU A 595 -17.69 7.57 -26.41
CA LEU A 595 -16.31 7.46 -26.90
C LEU A 595 -16.25 7.59 -28.42
N ASN A 596 -17.18 6.96 -29.15
CA ASN A 596 -17.28 7.09 -30.60
C ASN A 596 -17.52 8.55 -31.02
N SER A 597 -18.35 9.30 -30.30
CA SER A 597 -18.62 10.72 -30.59
C SER A 597 -17.38 11.60 -30.40
N PHE A 598 -16.52 11.27 -29.42
CA PHE A 598 -15.21 11.89 -29.24
C PHE A 598 -14.11 11.32 -30.17
N GLY A 599 -14.44 10.41 -31.10
CA GLY A 599 -13.45 9.77 -31.96
C GLY A 599 -12.43 8.92 -31.20
N ILE A 600 -12.82 8.34 -30.06
CA ILE A 600 -11.96 7.51 -29.21
C ILE A 600 -12.35 6.04 -29.35
N ALA A 601 -11.36 5.18 -29.62
CA ALA A 601 -11.54 3.73 -29.68
C ALA A 601 -10.40 2.99 -28.96
N ILE A 602 -10.75 1.92 -28.24
CA ILE A 602 -9.80 1.09 -27.50
C ILE A 602 -9.59 -0.24 -28.22
N GLY A 603 -8.33 -0.61 -28.46
CA GLY A 603 -7.95 -1.90 -29.02
C GLY A 603 -8.51 -3.07 -28.22
N LYS A 604 -8.85 -4.17 -28.90
CA LYS A 604 -9.50 -5.34 -28.27
C LYS A 604 -8.53 -6.23 -27.49
N GLN A 605 -7.25 -6.18 -27.83
CA GLN A 605 -6.21 -7.04 -27.27
C GLN A 605 -5.23 -6.21 -26.43
N LEU A 606 -4.65 -6.87 -25.44
CA LEU A 606 -3.46 -6.35 -24.76
C LEU A 606 -2.35 -6.15 -25.80
N ILE A 607 -1.43 -5.21 -25.58
CA ILE A 607 -0.25 -5.07 -26.44
C ILE A 607 0.84 -6.08 -26.01
N THR A 608 1.64 -6.50 -26.96
CA THR A 608 2.91 -7.20 -26.71
C THR A 608 4.07 -6.20 -26.65
N VAL A 609 5.10 -6.53 -25.86
CA VAL A 609 6.34 -5.76 -25.72
C VAL A 609 7.56 -6.67 -25.78
N LYS A 610 8.67 -6.17 -26.35
CA LYS A 610 9.97 -6.84 -26.23
C LYS A 610 10.47 -6.70 -24.80
N ALA A 611 11.01 -7.79 -24.28
CA ALA A 611 11.58 -7.86 -22.95
C ALA A 611 12.86 -8.70 -22.99
N ARG A 612 13.69 -8.55 -21.95
CA ARG A 612 14.94 -9.30 -21.80
C ARG A 612 14.99 -9.91 -20.41
N GLN A 613 15.50 -11.14 -20.31
CA GLN A 613 15.76 -11.77 -19.03
C GLN A 613 17.27 -11.74 -18.75
N LEU A 614 17.68 -10.94 -17.77
CA LEU A 614 19.05 -10.97 -17.28
C LEU A 614 19.30 -12.24 -16.44
N PRO A 615 20.48 -12.88 -16.56
CA PRO A 615 20.84 -13.99 -15.70
C PRO A 615 21.04 -13.53 -14.26
N PRO A 616 20.67 -14.35 -13.24
CA PRO A 616 20.95 -14.03 -11.85
C PRO A 616 22.47 -13.93 -11.62
N PRO A 617 22.95 -12.96 -10.80
CA PRO A 617 24.36 -12.93 -10.41
C PRO A 617 24.66 -14.08 -9.45
N GLN A 618 25.92 -14.51 -9.40
CA GLN A 618 26.37 -15.48 -8.40
C GLN A 618 26.62 -14.80 -7.05
N VAL A 619 26.17 -15.42 -5.96
CA VAL A 619 26.34 -14.92 -4.59
C VAL A 619 27.45 -15.70 -3.90
N ALA A 620 28.32 -15.03 -3.15
CA ALA A 620 29.41 -15.64 -2.41
C ALA A 620 29.18 -15.58 -0.89
N TYR A 621 29.52 -16.67 -0.22
CA TYR A 621 29.63 -16.80 1.24
C TYR A 621 31.03 -17.31 1.62
N SER A 622 31.38 -17.26 2.91
CA SER A 622 32.59 -17.91 3.40
C SER A 622 32.37 -19.43 3.56
N GLY A 623 33.29 -20.25 3.08
CA GLY A 623 33.22 -21.71 3.11
C GLY A 623 34.53 -22.36 3.53
N ARG A 624 34.61 -23.70 3.46
CA ARG A 624 35.88 -24.43 3.72
C ARG A 624 36.85 -24.13 2.57
N GLY A 625 38.01 -23.56 2.88
CA GLY A 625 39.05 -23.26 1.89
C GLY A 625 38.90 -21.94 1.15
N GLY A 626 37.98 -21.05 1.54
CA GLY A 626 37.83 -19.71 0.94
C GLY A 626 36.37 -19.31 0.72
N ASN A 627 36.12 -18.40 -0.23
CA ASN A 627 34.76 -18.01 -0.61
C ASN A 627 34.11 -19.09 -1.47
N GLN A 628 32.88 -19.48 -1.14
CA GLN A 628 32.07 -20.44 -1.88
C GLN A 628 30.95 -19.72 -2.63
N SER A 629 30.89 -19.94 -3.94
CA SER A 629 29.83 -19.42 -4.79
C SER A 629 28.54 -20.26 -4.64
N VAL A 630 27.42 -19.56 -4.60
CA VAL A 630 26.05 -20.09 -4.54
C VAL A 630 25.27 -19.44 -5.66
N LEU A 631 24.76 -20.25 -6.59
CA LEU A 631 23.95 -19.77 -7.69
C LEU A 631 22.49 -19.58 -7.23
N PRO A 632 21.92 -18.37 -7.32
CA PRO A 632 20.49 -18.17 -7.12
C PRO A 632 19.67 -18.88 -8.20
N ALA A 633 18.54 -19.44 -7.80
CA ALA A 633 17.56 -20.08 -8.68
C ALA A 633 16.14 -19.71 -8.22
N ASP A 634 15.23 -19.49 -9.18
CA ASP A 634 13.84 -19.09 -8.92
C ASP A 634 13.75 -17.88 -7.96
N GLY A 635 14.66 -16.91 -8.16
CA GLY A 635 14.80 -15.70 -7.33
C GLY A 635 15.24 -15.92 -5.88
N GLY A 636 15.73 -17.10 -5.50
CA GLY A 636 16.16 -17.44 -4.13
C GLY A 636 17.41 -18.32 -4.05
N TRP A 637 17.98 -18.44 -2.85
CA TRP A 637 19.05 -19.40 -2.54
C TRP A 637 19.01 -19.82 -1.06
N LEU A 638 19.88 -20.74 -0.67
CA LEU A 638 19.99 -21.26 0.69
C LEU A 638 21.41 -21.11 1.25
N MET A 639 21.50 -20.85 2.55
CA MET A 639 22.76 -20.85 3.30
C MET A 639 23.04 -22.25 3.88
N LYS A 640 23.37 -23.22 3.03
CA LYS A 640 23.71 -24.58 3.47
C LYS A 640 25.23 -24.74 3.51
N MET A 641 25.77 -25.11 4.69
CA MET A 641 27.20 -25.36 4.92
C MET A 641 28.13 -24.18 4.61
N VAL A 642 27.59 -22.95 4.63
CA VAL A 642 28.32 -21.71 4.41
C VAL A 642 28.17 -20.76 5.59
N LYS A 643 29.14 -19.88 5.78
CA LYS A 643 29.22 -18.86 6.83
C LYS A 643 29.13 -17.45 6.24
N VAL A 644 28.83 -16.47 7.08
CA VAL A 644 28.87 -15.06 6.66
C VAL A 644 30.25 -14.68 6.14
N ILE A 645 30.32 -13.83 5.11
CA ILE A 645 31.60 -13.37 4.52
C ILE A 645 32.48 -12.67 5.57
N LYS A 646 31.89 -11.78 6.37
CA LYS A 646 32.59 -11.05 7.42
C LYS A 646 31.70 -11.00 8.67
N PRO A 647 32.15 -11.52 9.83
CA PRO A 647 31.44 -11.28 11.07
C PRO A 647 31.54 -9.80 11.46
N GLY A 648 30.47 -9.28 12.06
CA GLY A 648 30.48 -7.95 12.69
C GLY A 648 31.39 -7.87 13.92
N GLN A 649 31.27 -6.76 14.64
CA GLN A 649 31.89 -6.57 15.96
C GLN A 649 31.50 -7.70 16.91
N ASN A 650 32.43 -8.09 17.78
CA ASN A 650 32.19 -9.15 18.74
C ASN A 650 31.09 -8.74 19.75
N ILE A 651 30.03 -9.54 19.84
CA ILE A 651 28.91 -9.30 20.75
C ILE A 651 29.22 -10.00 22.09
N ASN A 652 29.92 -9.30 22.97
CA ASN A 652 30.34 -9.80 24.27
C ASN A 652 29.23 -9.71 25.32
N LYS A 653 28.49 -8.59 25.35
CA LYS A 653 27.40 -8.37 26.31
C LYS A 653 26.04 -8.44 25.64
N TRP A 654 25.32 -9.53 25.86
CA TRP A 654 23.96 -9.71 25.37
C TRP A 654 23.08 -10.48 26.36
N THR A 655 21.76 -10.34 26.23
CA THR A 655 20.76 -11.14 26.95
C THR A 655 19.48 -11.30 26.12
N TYR A 656 18.46 -11.97 26.68
CA TYR A 656 17.14 -12.08 26.10
C TYR A 656 16.03 -11.66 27.08
N LEU A 657 14.95 -11.11 26.54
CA LEU A 657 13.75 -10.67 27.23
C LEU A 657 12.57 -11.58 26.84
N TRP A 658 11.79 -12.03 27.83
CA TRP A 658 10.58 -12.84 27.62
C TRP A 658 9.45 -12.36 28.53
N PHE A 659 8.19 -12.67 28.17
CA PHE A 659 7.00 -12.11 28.82
C PHE A 659 6.29 -13.12 29.71
N PRO A 660 5.60 -12.68 30.79
CA PRO A 660 4.73 -13.55 31.59
C PRO A 660 3.69 -14.29 30.74
N GLY A 661 3.32 -15.50 31.15
CA GLY A 661 2.42 -16.38 30.38
C GLY A 661 3.12 -17.20 29.29
N GLN A 662 4.45 -17.10 29.18
CA GLN A 662 5.29 -17.97 28.37
C GLN A 662 6.26 -18.74 29.25
N ASP A 663 6.63 -19.95 28.84
CA ASP A 663 7.77 -20.64 29.45
C ASP A 663 9.07 -19.95 29.07
N ASN A 664 10.07 -20.01 29.95
CA ASN A 664 11.37 -19.40 29.70
C ASN A 664 12.02 -20.05 28.47
N PRO A 665 12.30 -19.29 27.37
CA PRO A 665 12.79 -19.84 26.11
C PRO A 665 14.30 -20.17 26.12
N LYS A 666 14.92 -20.31 27.30
CA LYS A 666 16.37 -20.48 27.53
C LYS A 666 17.02 -21.50 26.60
N LEU A 667 16.45 -22.71 26.50
CA LEU A 667 17.01 -23.79 25.68
C LEU A 667 17.08 -23.40 24.20
N THR A 668 16.00 -22.82 23.68
CA THR A 668 15.92 -22.39 22.28
C THR A 668 16.84 -21.19 22.00
N VAL A 669 16.94 -20.24 22.93
CA VAL A 669 17.88 -19.11 22.80
C VAL A 669 19.33 -19.61 22.78
N ASN A 670 19.69 -20.55 23.65
CA ASN A 670 21.03 -21.15 23.67
C ASN A 670 21.33 -21.92 22.38
N ALA A 671 20.36 -22.68 21.85
CA ALA A 671 20.49 -23.35 20.57
C ALA A 671 20.69 -22.35 19.41
N PHE A 672 19.92 -21.25 19.43
CA PHE A 672 20.03 -20.17 18.45
C PHE A 672 21.41 -19.50 18.46
N VAL A 673 21.93 -19.17 19.64
CA VAL A 673 23.28 -18.58 19.81
C VAL A 673 24.37 -19.55 19.34
N LYS A 674 24.31 -20.82 19.76
CA LYS A 674 25.25 -21.85 19.30
C LYS A 674 25.22 -21.99 17.78
N PHE A 675 24.04 -21.95 17.17
CA PHE A 675 23.89 -22.00 15.71
C PHE A 675 24.56 -20.80 15.03
N MET A 676 24.35 -19.58 15.54
CA MET A 676 25.00 -18.38 14.99
C MET A 676 26.53 -18.45 15.07
N ILE A 677 27.09 -18.91 16.18
CA ILE A 677 28.54 -19.05 16.36
C ILE A 677 29.10 -20.16 15.45
N ASN A 678 28.56 -21.38 15.58
CA ASN A 678 29.15 -22.57 14.99
C ASN A 678 28.84 -22.69 13.49
N ASN A 679 27.60 -22.43 13.10
CA ASN A 679 27.12 -22.66 11.74
C ASN A 679 27.20 -21.40 10.87
N MET A 680 26.98 -20.21 11.42
CA MET A 680 27.02 -18.96 10.64
C MET A 680 28.36 -18.22 10.73
N GLY A 681 29.19 -18.49 11.75
CA GLY A 681 30.47 -17.80 11.97
C GLY A 681 30.33 -16.40 12.57
N ILE A 682 29.20 -16.10 13.23
CA ILE A 682 28.96 -14.81 13.88
C ILE A 682 29.72 -14.76 15.21
N ARG A 683 30.41 -13.65 15.48
CA ARG A 683 31.22 -13.46 16.69
C ARG A 683 30.34 -12.96 17.84
N MET A 684 30.08 -13.83 18.81
CA MET A 684 29.37 -13.49 20.03
C MET A 684 29.73 -14.41 21.20
N SER A 685 29.56 -13.92 22.43
CA SER A 685 29.67 -14.75 23.64
C SER A 685 28.64 -15.88 23.60
N ALA A 686 29.05 -17.09 23.97
CA ALA A 686 28.13 -18.24 24.08
C ALA A 686 27.15 -18.11 25.26
N THR A 687 27.48 -17.28 26.25
CA THR A 687 26.69 -17.08 27.47
C THR A 687 26.14 -15.66 27.54
N SER A 688 24.89 -15.56 28.02
CA SER A 688 24.23 -14.29 28.36
C SER A 688 24.77 -13.75 29.68
N PHE A 689 24.82 -12.41 29.84
CA PHE A 689 25.15 -11.81 31.15
C PHE A 689 24.04 -12.07 32.20
N ALA A 690 22.82 -12.40 31.77
CA ALA A 690 21.76 -12.91 32.61
C ALA A 690 21.41 -14.34 32.12
N PRO A 691 21.89 -15.41 32.79
CA PRO A 691 21.76 -16.79 32.31
C PRO A 691 20.32 -17.28 32.07
N ASP A 692 19.34 -16.75 32.82
CA ASP A 692 17.92 -17.08 32.68
C ASP A 692 17.13 -16.02 31.89
N GLY A 693 17.83 -15.08 31.28
CA GLY A 693 17.24 -13.91 30.63
C GLY A 693 16.59 -12.96 31.63
N VAL A 694 15.93 -11.93 31.09
CA VAL A 694 15.15 -10.97 31.87
C VAL A 694 13.67 -11.27 31.62
N ARG A 695 12.88 -11.41 32.68
CA ARG A 695 11.43 -11.55 32.61
C ARG A 695 10.79 -10.16 32.65
N ALA A 696 9.93 -9.84 31.69
CA ALA A 696 9.24 -8.55 31.59
C ALA A 696 8.07 -8.46 32.61
N THR A 697 8.37 -8.30 33.90
CA THR A 697 7.35 -8.21 34.97
C THR A 697 6.87 -6.78 35.27
N GLY A 698 7.64 -5.76 34.87
CA GLY A 698 7.30 -4.34 35.03
C GLY A 698 6.86 -3.67 33.73
N THR A 699 6.78 -2.33 33.74
CA THR A 699 6.56 -1.57 32.50
C THR A 699 7.74 -1.76 31.53
N PRO A 700 7.52 -1.64 30.21
CA PRO A 700 8.61 -1.68 29.25
C PRO A 700 9.75 -0.71 29.58
N GLU A 701 9.42 0.50 30.05
CA GLU A 701 10.37 1.55 30.41
C GLU A 701 11.29 1.14 31.56
N THR A 702 10.72 0.61 32.65
CA THR A 702 11.49 0.17 33.83
C THR A 702 12.37 -1.03 33.49
N THR A 703 11.84 -1.95 32.70
CA THR A 703 12.59 -3.14 32.24
C THR A 703 13.78 -2.74 31.36
N PHE A 704 13.59 -1.82 30.41
CA PHE A 704 14.66 -1.35 29.53
C PHE A 704 15.68 -0.46 30.26
N ALA A 705 15.25 0.34 31.24
CA ALA A 705 16.16 1.08 32.11
C ALA A 705 17.04 0.14 32.93
N GLY A 706 16.48 -0.96 33.45
CA GLY A 706 17.24 -2.02 34.13
C GLY A 706 18.28 -2.67 33.19
N LEU A 707 17.86 -3.05 31.98
CA LEU A 707 18.77 -3.56 30.95
C LEU A 707 19.89 -2.58 30.60
N ALA A 708 19.58 -1.28 30.49
CA ALA A 708 20.55 -0.25 30.11
C ALA A 708 21.72 -0.11 31.11
N LYS A 709 21.51 -0.43 32.40
CA LYS A 709 22.58 -0.41 33.43
C LYS A 709 23.73 -1.36 33.11
N GLU A 710 23.41 -2.50 32.49
CA GLU A 710 24.38 -3.52 32.08
C GLU A 710 25.17 -3.14 30.82
N LYS A 711 24.73 -2.08 30.12
CA LYS A 711 25.26 -1.61 28.83
C LYS A 711 25.33 -2.73 27.78
N PRO A 712 24.21 -3.41 27.49
CA PRO A 712 24.19 -4.50 26.52
C PRO A 712 24.48 -3.99 25.11
N GLN A 713 25.17 -4.79 24.32
CA GLN A 713 25.30 -4.55 22.88
C GLN A 713 24.05 -5.02 22.14
N MET A 714 23.43 -6.10 22.61
CA MET A 714 22.25 -6.69 21.99
C MET A 714 21.27 -7.33 22.98
N VAL A 715 19.98 -7.19 22.71
CA VAL A 715 18.89 -7.84 23.45
C VAL A 715 17.97 -8.57 22.46
N PHE A 716 17.83 -9.89 22.64
CA PHE A 716 16.83 -10.68 21.92
C PHE A 716 15.48 -10.57 22.62
N VAL A 717 14.40 -10.22 21.93
CA VAL A 717 13.07 -10.08 22.55
C VAL A 717 12.12 -11.13 21.99
N VAL A 718 11.68 -12.05 22.84
CA VAL A 718 10.76 -13.13 22.47
C VAL A 718 9.33 -12.67 22.72
N LEU A 719 8.62 -12.30 21.67
CA LEU A 719 7.26 -11.77 21.75
C LEU A 719 6.21 -12.90 21.82
N PRO A 720 5.22 -12.83 22.72
CA PRO A 720 4.17 -13.84 22.85
C PRO A 720 3.20 -13.87 21.67
N SER A 721 2.96 -12.73 21.06
CA SER A 721 1.99 -12.59 19.98
C SER A 721 2.41 -11.50 18.99
N LYS A 722 1.62 -11.34 17.92
CA LYS A 722 1.80 -10.25 16.96
C LYS A 722 1.17 -8.97 17.48
N ASP A 723 1.71 -8.44 18.57
CA ASP A 723 1.29 -7.15 19.10
C ASP A 723 2.17 -6.01 18.57
N ALA A 724 1.55 -5.10 17.81
CA ALA A 724 2.26 -3.97 17.21
C ALA A 724 2.65 -2.93 18.26
N GLY A 725 1.81 -2.70 19.29
CA GLY A 725 2.09 -1.73 20.35
C GLY A 725 3.34 -2.08 21.13
N THR A 726 3.42 -3.31 21.64
CA THR A 726 4.62 -3.82 22.35
C THR A 726 5.87 -3.74 21.47
N TYR A 727 5.78 -4.15 20.20
CA TYR A 727 6.89 -4.05 19.27
C TYR A 727 7.37 -2.60 19.08
N ASN A 728 6.45 -1.66 18.91
CA ASN A 728 6.78 -0.25 18.75
C ASN A 728 7.50 0.31 19.98
N THR A 729 6.97 0.04 21.18
CA THR A 729 7.58 0.45 22.45
C THR A 729 8.99 -0.09 22.62
N ILE A 730 9.22 -1.38 22.32
CA ILE A 730 10.56 -1.99 22.34
C ILE A 730 11.53 -1.26 21.41
N LYS A 731 11.09 -0.95 20.17
CA LYS A 731 11.95 -0.27 19.19
C LYS A 731 12.24 1.17 19.58
N LYS A 732 11.26 1.89 20.11
CA LYS A 732 11.43 3.23 20.65
C LYS A 732 12.45 3.23 21.80
N LEU A 733 12.25 2.38 22.81
CA LEU A 733 13.17 2.32 23.96
C LEU A 733 14.60 1.90 23.56
N GLY A 734 14.74 0.85 22.74
CA GLY A 734 16.06 0.38 22.30
C GLY A 734 16.79 1.35 21.37
N ASP A 735 16.11 1.80 20.31
CA ASP A 735 16.75 2.54 19.22
C ASP A 735 16.96 4.03 19.55
N THR A 736 16.04 4.66 20.30
CA THR A 736 16.07 6.12 20.57
C THR A 736 16.48 6.46 22.00
N THR A 737 15.99 5.71 22.99
CA THR A 737 16.18 6.08 24.41
C THR A 737 17.48 5.56 25.01
N HIS A 738 17.77 4.26 24.86
CA HIS A 738 18.88 3.60 25.56
C HIS A 738 20.07 3.25 24.66
N GLY A 739 19.86 3.11 23.35
CA GLY A 739 20.97 3.00 22.40
C GLY A 739 21.62 1.63 22.30
N PHE A 740 20.86 0.55 22.44
CA PHE A 740 21.34 -0.82 22.20
C PHE A 740 20.49 -1.58 21.19
N GLN A 741 21.09 -2.55 20.50
CA GLN A 741 20.40 -3.27 19.44
C GLN A 741 19.33 -4.22 20.01
N THR A 742 18.11 -4.13 19.50
CA THR A 742 17.06 -5.11 19.78
C THR A 742 16.77 -5.98 18.56
N VAL A 743 16.58 -7.28 18.77
CA VAL A 743 16.14 -8.25 17.74
C VAL A 743 14.92 -9.00 18.26
N CYS A 744 13.75 -8.70 17.70
CA CYS A 744 12.49 -9.30 18.14
C CYS A 744 12.17 -10.56 17.32
N VAL A 745 11.75 -11.63 17.99
CA VAL A 745 11.29 -12.89 17.41
C VAL A 745 9.90 -13.22 17.94
N GLN A 746 9.07 -13.88 17.13
CA GLN A 746 7.74 -14.35 17.57
C GLN A 746 7.90 -15.75 18.17
N ALA A 747 7.36 -15.97 19.38
CA ALA A 747 7.51 -17.23 20.10
C ALA A 747 6.98 -18.43 19.31
N ASP A 748 5.81 -18.29 18.68
CA ASP A 748 5.16 -19.31 17.83
C ASP A 748 6.05 -19.82 16.68
N LYS A 749 6.98 -19.00 16.19
CA LYS A 749 7.93 -19.35 15.13
C LYS A 749 9.30 -19.74 15.67
N PHE A 750 9.76 -19.05 16.69
CA PHE A 750 11.10 -19.23 17.25
C PHE A 750 11.21 -20.56 17.99
N LEU A 751 10.16 -20.93 18.72
CA LEU A 751 10.07 -22.18 19.49
C LEU A 751 9.63 -23.37 18.64
N ASN A 752 9.18 -23.14 17.40
CA ASN A 752 8.77 -24.22 16.51
C ASN A 752 10.00 -24.94 15.94
N GLU A 753 10.17 -26.21 16.33
CA GLU A 753 11.28 -27.05 15.88
C GLU A 753 11.26 -27.32 14.37
N LYS A 754 10.08 -27.35 13.74
CA LYS A 754 9.95 -27.60 12.31
C LYS A 754 10.40 -26.37 11.51
N GLY A 755 11.54 -26.51 10.83
CA GLY A 755 12.12 -25.43 10.02
C GLY A 755 12.86 -24.36 10.83
N GLN A 756 13.12 -24.64 12.12
CA GLN A 756 13.76 -23.73 13.06
C GLN A 756 15.12 -23.21 12.58
N LEU A 757 15.96 -24.07 12.00
CA LEU A 757 17.29 -23.68 11.52
C LEU A 757 17.22 -22.63 10.40
N GLY A 758 16.23 -22.73 9.52
CA GLY A 758 15.99 -21.71 8.47
C GLY A 758 15.51 -20.39 9.07
N TYR A 759 14.72 -20.43 10.14
CA TYR A 759 14.34 -19.24 10.89
C TYR A 759 15.57 -18.62 11.60
N PHE A 760 16.40 -19.44 12.26
CA PHE A 760 17.64 -19.02 12.91
C PHE A 760 18.59 -18.35 11.92
N ALA A 761 18.82 -18.93 10.74
CA ALA A 761 19.67 -18.31 9.71
C ALA A 761 19.15 -16.93 9.29
N ASN A 762 17.84 -16.78 9.07
CA ASN A 762 17.23 -15.51 8.70
C ASN A 762 17.34 -14.44 9.81
N VAL A 763 17.20 -14.83 11.08
CA VAL A 763 17.39 -13.90 12.21
C VAL A 763 18.87 -13.58 12.40
N GLY A 764 19.76 -14.57 12.31
CA GLY A 764 21.20 -14.42 12.45
C GLY A 764 21.81 -13.48 11.40
N MET A 765 21.30 -13.48 10.16
CA MET A 765 21.70 -12.50 9.14
C MET A 765 21.46 -11.06 9.61
N LYS A 766 20.35 -10.79 10.32
CA LYS A 766 20.07 -9.45 10.87
C LYS A 766 20.98 -9.11 12.03
N VAL A 767 21.27 -10.09 12.89
CA VAL A 767 22.22 -9.95 14.01
C VAL A 767 23.58 -9.52 13.48
N ASN A 768 24.10 -10.22 12.47
CA ASN A 768 25.39 -9.90 11.88
C ASN A 768 25.41 -8.49 11.25
N LEU A 769 24.37 -8.10 10.52
CA LEU A 769 24.26 -6.74 9.96
C LEU A 769 24.20 -5.66 11.03
N LYS A 770 23.43 -5.87 12.11
CA LYS A 770 23.37 -4.95 13.27
C LYS A 770 24.69 -4.80 13.99
N ALA A 771 25.53 -5.83 13.94
CA ALA A 771 26.89 -5.81 14.47
C ALA A 771 27.93 -5.25 13.47
N GLY A 772 27.55 -4.82 12.27
CA GLY A 772 28.46 -4.27 11.27
C GLY A 772 29.11 -5.30 10.33
N GLY A 773 28.58 -6.53 10.28
CA GLY A 773 29.11 -7.62 9.44
C GLY A 773 28.60 -7.62 8.00
N THR A 774 29.18 -8.49 7.18
CA THR A 774 28.81 -8.76 5.78
C THR A 774 28.32 -10.18 5.66
N ASN A 775 27.05 -10.37 5.30
CA ASN A 775 26.48 -11.70 5.16
C ASN A 775 26.97 -12.38 3.89
N HIS A 776 26.73 -11.74 2.75
CA HIS A 776 27.09 -12.24 1.43
C HIS A 776 27.48 -11.09 0.50
N LYS A 777 28.18 -11.44 -0.57
CA LYS A 777 28.56 -10.52 -1.66
C LYS A 777 28.22 -11.14 -3.01
N LEU A 778 28.39 -10.40 -4.10
CA LEU A 778 28.40 -11.01 -5.43
C LEU A 778 29.78 -11.60 -5.71
N THR A 779 29.84 -12.65 -6.53
CA THR A 779 31.11 -13.22 -7.01
C THR A 779 31.71 -12.34 -8.11
N ASN A 780 30.84 -11.81 -8.98
CA ASN A 780 31.20 -10.83 -9.98
C ASN A 780 30.82 -9.45 -9.44
N ASP A 781 31.83 -8.66 -9.08
CA ASP A 781 31.61 -7.29 -8.61
C ASP A 781 30.98 -6.44 -9.72
N ILE A 782 30.11 -5.51 -9.31
CA ILE A 782 29.57 -4.48 -10.19
C ILE A 782 30.73 -3.54 -10.56
N GLU A 783 31.06 -3.41 -11.84
CA GLU A 783 32.26 -2.71 -12.32
C GLU A 783 32.43 -1.31 -11.73
N LEU A 784 31.37 -0.50 -11.77
CA LEU A 784 31.34 0.86 -11.22
C LEU A 784 31.64 0.91 -9.70
N ILE A 785 31.29 -0.15 -8.96
CA ILE A 785 31.45 -0.26 -7.50
C ILE A 785 32.80 -0.87 -7.16
N LYS A 786 33.32 -1.79 -8.00
CA LYS A 786 34.56 -2.55 -7.79
C LYS A 786 35.78 -1.66 -7.52
N THR A 787 35.81 -0.47 -8.13
CA THR A 787 36.86 0.55 -7.95
C THR A 787 36.96 1.08 -6.53
N GLY A 788 35.90 0.93 -5.71
CA GLY A 788 35.84 1.49 -4.37
C GLY A 788 35.70 3.00 -4.31
N LYS A 789 35.29 3.63 -5.42
CA LYS A 789 35.15 5.09 -5.54
C LYS A 789 33.71 5.56 -5.76
N THR A 790 32.75 4.64 -5.71
CA THR A 790 31.34 4.95 -5.95
C THR A 790 30.54 4.72 -4.69
N MET A 791 29.91 5.78 -4.18
CA MET A 791 28.93 5.69 -3.10
C MET A 791 27.54 5.54 -3.69
N VAL A 792 26.75 4.59 -3.20
CA VAL A 792 25.35 4.44 -3.56
C VAL A 792 24.47 4.88 -2.40
N VAL A 793 23.44 5.64 -2.72
CA VAL A 793 22.54 6.29 -1.77
C VAL A 793 21.10 5.90 -2.07
N GLY A 794 20.31 5.69 -1.04
CA GLY A 794 18.86 5.56 -1.15
C GLY A 794 18.17 6.53 -0.20
N TYR A 795 17.12 7.20 -0.65
CA TYR A 795 16.26 7.94 0.28
C TYR A 795 14.79 7.96 -0.15
N ASP A 796 13.93 8.10 0.86
CA ASP A 796 12.48 8.12 0.74
C ASP A 796 11.90 9.23 1.61
N VAL A 797 10.78 9.79 1.17
CA VAL A 797 9.97 10.75 1.93
C VAL A 797 8.58 10.16 2.12
N THR A 798 8.26 9.79 3.36
CA THR A 798 6.95 9.25 3.70
C THR A 798 6.04 10.34 4.26
N HIS A 799 4.92 10.58 3.58
CA HIS A 799 3.85 11.46 4.04
C HIS A 799 2.77 10.70 4.83
N PRO A 800 2.06 11.35 5.76
CA PRO A 800 0.92 10.78 6.45
C PRO A 800 -0.31 10.66 5.53
N THR A 801 -0.44 9.55 4.79
CA THR A 801 -1.50 9.40 3.76
C THR A 801 -2.84 8.85 4.26
N ASN A 802 -2.96 8.43 5.53
CA ASN A 802 -4.11 7.65 6.04
C ASN A 802 -4.70 8.14 7.37
N MET A 803 -4.55 9.42 7.72
CA MET A 803 -5.18 9.98 8.93
C MET A 803 -6.53 10.64 8.64
N ALA A 804 -7.35 10.83 9.67
CA ALA A 804 -8.61 11.54 9.53
C ALA A 804 -8.41 12.93 8.89
N PRO A 805 -9.36 13.42 8.06
CA PRO A 805 -9.31 14.78 7.53
C PRO A 805 -9.14 15.78 8.67
N GLY A 806 -8.06 16.57 8.67
CA GLY A 806 -7.68 17.49 9.75
C GLY A 806 -6.42 17.07 10.52
N ALA A 807 -6.30 15.80 10.93
CA ALA A 807 -5.10 15.28 11.60
C ALA A 807 -3.91 15.11 10.64
N ALA A 808 -4.19 14.72 9.39
CA ALA A 808 -3.19 14.62 8.32
C ALA A 808 -2.50 15.94 7.97
N ALA A 809 -3.16 17.08 8.21
CA ALA A 809 -2.63 18.40 7.85
C ALA A 809 -1.48 18.87 8.75
N ASN A 810 -1.36 18.30 9.96
CA ASN A 810 -0.41 18.74 10.98
C ASN A 810 0.71 17.72 11.27
N ALA A 811 0.58 16.48 10.80
CA ALA A 811 1.60 15.47 11.05
C ALA A 811 2.81 15.67 10.12
N PRO A 812 4.03 15.45 10.64
CA PRO A 812 5.24 15.67 9.88
C PRO A 812 5.43 14.59 8.79
N SER A 813 6.11 14.97 7.71
CA SER A 813 6.66 14.00 6.77
C SER A 813 7.99 13.48 7.32
N LEU A 814 8.29 12.20 7.10
CA LEU A 814 9.52 11.58 7.59
C LEU A 814 10.44 11.28 6.41
N VAL A 815 11.72 11.59 6.56
CA VAL A 815 12.73 11.30 5.55
C VAL A 815 13.74 10.30 6.09
N GLY A 816 14.00 9.26 5.31
CA GLY A 816 15.00 8.24 5.61
C GLY A 816 16.06 8.21 4.52
N LEU A 817 17.31 8.54 4.87
CA LEU A 817 18.47 8.52 3.99
C LEU A 817 19.41 7.39 4.40
N VAL A 818 19.82 6.55 3.45
CA VAL A 818 20.84 5.51 3.64
C VAL A 818 21.95 5.67 2.61
N ALA A 819 23.18 5.32 2.99
CA ALA A 819 24.31 5.30 2.07
C ALA A 819 25.18 4.07 2.34
N SER A 820 25.68 3.45 1.27
CA SER A 820 26.75 2.46 1.36
C SER A 820 28.00 3.13 1.94
N ILE A 821 28.79 2.39 2.71
CA ILE A 821 30.04 2.92 3.30
C ILE A 821 31.31 2.43 2.58
N ASP A 822 31.19 1.44 1.71
CA ASP A 822 32.31 0.82 1.00
C ASP A 822 31.83 0.05 -0.26
N ARG A 823 32.79 -0.53 -1.00
CA ARG A 823 32.53 -1.37 -2.18
C ARG A 823 31.84 -2.71 -1.88
N ASP A 824 31.79 -3.12 -0.61
CA ASP A 824 31.20 -4.40 -0.22
C ASP A 824 29.68 -4.35 -0.19
N MET A 825 29.09 -3.14 -0.25
CA MET A 825 27.65 -2.90 -0.38
C MET A 825 26.80 -3.58 0.70
N SER A 826 27.40 -3.83 1.86
CA SER A 826 26.81 -4.65 2.92
C SER A 826 26.26 -3.83 4.08
N GLN A 827 26.88 -2.69 4.36
CA GLN A 827 26.52 -1.81 5.46
C GLN A 827 25.91 -0.51 4.93
N TRP A 828 24.72 -0.17 5.45
CA TRP A 828 23.92 0.97 5.00
C TRP A 828 23.39 1.80 6.18
N PRO A 829 24.25 2.49 6.95
CA PRO A 829 23.79 3.29 8.07
C PRO A 829 22.86 4.44 7.65
N ALA A 830 21.87 4.73 8.49
CA ALA A 830 20.80 5.66 8.15
C ALA A 830 20.95 7.03 8.82
N TYR A 831 20.43 8.06 8.15
CA TYR A 831 20.18 9.39 8.71
C TYR A 831 18.69 9.70 8.56
N VAL A 832 18.04 10.17 9.63
CA VAL A 832 16.58 10.31 9.70
C VAL A 832 16.21 11.66 10.29
N TRP A 833 15.22 12.31 9.69
CA TRP A 833 14.65 13.55 10.20
C TRP A 833 13.18 13.69 9.80
N SER A 834 12.54 14.75 10.31
CA SER A 834 11.17 15.08 9.97
C SER A 834 11.05 16.48 9.37
N MET A 835 9.98 16.67 8.61
CA MET A 835 9.62 17.92 7.96
C MET A 835 8.22 18.32 8.39
N LYS A 836 7.96 19.62 8.64
CA LYS A 836 6.63 20.12 9.00
C LYS A 836 5.63 19.91 7.85
N GLY A 837 4.41 19.51 8.17
CA GLY A 837 3.34 19.31 7.17
C GLY A 837 3.05 20.58 6.38
N LYS A 838 2.84 20.43 5.06
CA LYS A 838 2.60 21.47 4.02
C LYS A 838 3.82 22.18 3.41
N VAL A 839 5.05 21.88 3.86
CA VAL A 839 6.26 22.41 3.23
C VAL A 839 7.07 21.25 2.68
N GLU A 840 6.90 20.95 1.40
CA GLU A 840 7.83 20.09 0.65
C GLU A 840 9.17 20.82 0.35
N MET A 841 9.46 21.95 1.00
CA MET A 841 10.82 22.50 0.99
C MET A 841 11.67 21.72 1.97
N LEU A 842 12.55 20.87 1.45
CA LEU A 842 13.65 20.29 2.22
C LEU A 842 14.42 21.45 2.89
N ASP A 843 14.61 21.36 4.19
CA ASP A 843 15.40 22.31 4.96
C ASP A 843 16.91 22.03 4.78
N ASP A 844 17.76 22.77 5.49
CA ASP A 844 19.20 22.51 5.61
C ASP A 844 19.52 21.09 6.16
N THR A 845 18.54 20.33 6.64
CA THR A 845 18.76 18.98 7.17
C THR A 845 19.04 17.97 6.07
N LEU A 846 18.55 18.16 4.83
CA LEU A 846 18.99 17.33 3.71
C LEU A 846 20.50 17.49 3.47
N VAL A 847 20.99 18.73 3.51
CA VAL A 847 22.43 19.05 3.39
C VAL A 847 23.22 18.35 4.50
N LYS A 848 22.78 18.51 5.76
CA LYS A 848 23.41 17.86 6.93
C LYS A 848 23.42 16.34 6.81
N GLY A 849 22.33 15.74 6.33
CA GLY A 849 22.23 14.30 6.11
C GLY A 849 23.26 13.79 5.11
N PHE A 850 23.37 14.43 3.94
CA PHE A 850 24.37 14.08 2.93
C PHE A 850 25.80 14.30 3.41
N VAL A 851 26.09 15.43 4.06
CA VAL A 851 27.41 15.70 4.69
C VAL A 851 27.77 14.59 5.66
N SER A 852 26.83 14.19 6.54
CA SER A 852 27.06 13.09 7.49
C SER A 852 27.41 11.78 6.80
N ARG A 853 26.73 11.43 5.69
CA ARG A 853 27.00 10.21 4.93
C ARG A 853 28.34 10.27 4.19
N LEU A 854 28.69 11.42 3.61
CA LEU A 854 29.99 11.66 2.96
C LEU A 854 31.16 11.55 3.95
N GLN A 855 31.01 12.14 5.15
CA GLN A 855 32.00 12.01 6.22
C GLN A 855 32.13 10.57 6.72
N LEU A 856 31.01 9.83 6.82
CA LEU A 856 31.04 8.42 7.16
C LEU A 856 31.74 7.57 6.08
N TRP A 857 31.50 7.86 4.80
CA TRP A 857 32.24 7.24 3.70
C TRP A 857 33.75 7.50 3.85
N ALA A 858 34.17 8.76 3.98
CA ALA A 858 35.59 9.11 4.10
C ALA A 858 36.27 8.40 5.28
N ARG A 859 35.61 8.31 6.44
CA ARG A 859 36.11 7.55 7.61
C ARG A 859 36.37 6.07 7.30
N ASN A 860 35.60 5.46 6.39
CA ASN A 860 35.78 4.07 5.99
C ASN A 860 36.68 3.89 4.75
N ASN A 861 37.07 4.97 4.09
CA ASN A 861 37.81 4.96 2.83
C ASN A 861 39.06 5.87 2.88
N ARG A 862 39.88 5.73 3.93
CA ARG A 862 41.19 6.41 4.07
C ARG A 862 41.13 7.94 4.00
N GLY A 863 40.01 8.54 4.40
CA GLY A 863 39.79 9.98 4.36
C GLY A 863 39.39 10.51 2.97
N GLU A 864 39.27 9.66 1.96
CA GLU A 864 38.87 10.06 0.61
C GLU A 864 37.35 10.04 0.43
N TYR A 865 36.83 11.07 -0.24
CA TYR A 865 35.44 11.15 -0.65
C TYR A 865 35.20 10.41 -1.98
N PRO A 866 33.98 9.93 -2.26
CA PRO A 866 33.70 9.18 -3.48
C PRO A 866 33.81 10.04 -4.75
N ASP A 867 34.31 9.47 -5.85
CA ASP A 867 34.34 10.15 -7.16
C ASP A 867 32.94 10.18 -7.80
N ASN A 868 32.11 9.17 -7.49
CA ASN A 868 30.77 9.00 -8.04
C ASN A 868 29.72 8.79 -6.94
N ILE A 869 28.55 9.39 -7.11
CA ILE A 869 27.39 9.18 -6.23
C ILE A 869 26.19 8.72 -7.07
N VAL A 870 25.71 7.49 -6.83
CA VAL A 870 24.51 6.95 -7.49
C VAL A 870 23.35 6.98 -6.50
N ILE A 871 22.26 7.65 -6.85
CA ILE A 871 21.14 7.94 -5.94
C ILE A 871 19.89 7.22 -6.43
N PHE A 872 19.27 6.41 -5.56
CA PHE A 872 17.95 5.82 -5.78
C PHE A 872 16.90 6.53 -4.91
N ARG A 873 16.04 7.33 -5.52
CA ARG A 873 14.98 8.10 -4.85
C ARG A 873 13.64 7.38 -4.94
N ASP A 874 13.11 6.90 -3.81
CA ASP A 874 11.75 6.30 -3.71
C ASP A 874 10.74 7.36 -3.26
N GLY A 875 9.44 7.15 -3.49
CA GLY A 875 8.38 7.99 -2.90
C GLY A 875 7.99 9.24 -3.69
N VAL A 876 8.41 9.39 -4.94
CA VAL A 876 8.02 10.51 -5.83
C VAL A 876 7.12 10.03 -6.98
N SER A 877 6.14 10.85 -7.33
CA SER A 877 5.32 10.68 -8.53
C SER A 877 5.94 11.39 -9.73
N GLU A 878 5.53 11.03 -10.96
CA GLU A 878 6.00 11.68 -12.20
C GLU A 878 5.82 13.21 -12.15
N GLY A 879 4.72 13.70 -11.58
CA GLY A 879 4.45 15.14 -11.41
C GLY A 879 5.39 15.88 -10.46
N GLN A 880 6.29 15.17 -9.76
CA GLN A 880 7.24 15.74 -8.81
C GLN A 880 8.69 15.62 -9.31
N PHE A 881 8.94 15.13 -10.53
CA PHE A 881 10.31 14.93 -11.02
C PHE A 881 11.08 16.24 -11.19
N SER A 882 10.43 17.30 -11.68
CA SER A 882 11.04 18.64 -11.77
C SER A 882 11.43 19.15 -10.39
N GLN A 883 10.54 19.03 -9.41
CA GLN A 883 10.81 19.38 -8.01
C GLN A 883 12.05 18.66 -7.46
N VAL A 884 12.28 17.38 -7.83
CA VAL A 884 13.49 16.66 -7.42
C VAL A 884 14.76 17.37 -7.91
N LEU A 885 14.78 17.78 -9.17
CA LEU A 885 15.91 18.47 -9.79
C LEU A 885 16.06 19.92 -9.32
N ASP A 886 14.95 20.63 -9.14
CA ASP A 886 14.96 22.07 -8.85
C ASP A 886 15.15 22.37 -7.36
N GLN A 887 14.73 21.44 -6.48
CA GLN A 887 14.71 21.68 -5.03
C GLN A 887 15.58 20.73 -4.21
N GLU A 888 15.77 19.47 -4.64
CA GLU A 888 16.55 18.47 -3.88
C GLU A 888 18.01 18.42 -4.36
N LEU A 889 18.25 18.32 -5.67
CA LEU A 889 19.59 18.22 -6.25
C LEU A 889 20.52 19.38 -5.87
N PRO A 890 20.10 20.67 -5.85
CA PRO A 890 20.98 21.76 -5.46
C PRO A 890 21.51 21.61 -4.02
N LYS A 891 20.68 21.10 -3.11
CA LYS A 891 21.07 20.82 -1.72
C LYS A 891 22.06 19.67 -1.62
N ILE A 892 21.90 18.64 -2.44
CA ILE A 892 22.85 17.53 -2.53
C ILE A 892 24.21 18.04 -3.03
N ARG A 893 24.22 18.91 -4.05
CA ARG A 893 25.46 19.55 -4.53
C ARG A 893 26.07 20.46 -3.47
N GLN A 894 25.27 21.24 -2.76
CA GLN A 894 25.73 22.07 -1.64
C GLN A 894 26.40 21.23 -0.55
N ALA A 895 25.85 20.06 -0.20
CA ALA A 895 26.49 19.13 0.73
C ALA A 895 27.86 18.66 0.25
N CYS A 896 28.02 18.43 -1.06
CA CYS A 896 29.32 18.09 -1.64
C CYS A 896 30.29 19.28 -1.54
N LEU A 897 29.84 20.50 -1.87
CA LEU A 897 30.69 21.69 -1.78
C LEU A 897 31.22 21.97 -0.37
N GLN A 898 30.52 21.53 0.68
CA GLN A 898 30.96 21.70 2.07
C GLN A 898 32.13 20.79 2.47
N VAL A 899 32.33 19.65 1.80
CA VAL A 899 33.31 18.64 2.23
C VAL A 899 34.38 18.34 1.19
N TYR A 900 34.12 18.58 -0.09
CA TYR A 900 35.11 18.40 -1.15
C TYR A 900 35.98 19.66 -1.29
N ALA A 901 37.23 19.48 -1.72
CA ALA A 901 38.07 20.60 -2.13
C ALA A 901 37.45 21.34 -3.33
N PRO A 902 37.62 22.68 -3.46
CA PRO A 902 36.98 23.45 -4.54
C PRO A 902 37.24 22.94 -5.96
N SER A 903 38.40 22.31 -6.19
CA SER A 903 38.83 21.75 -7.48
C SER A 903 38.31 20.34 -7.77
N LYS A 904 37.61 19.69 -6.83
CA LYS A 904 37.07 18.33 -6.97
C LYS A 904 35.58 18.33 -6.67
N ARG A 905 34.79 17.72 -7.56
CA ARG A 905 33.35 17.52 -7.34
C ARG A 905 32.96 16.10 -7.77
N PRO A 906 32.09 15.41 -7.01
CA PRO A 906 31.64 14.09 -7.42
C PRO A 906 30.66 14.20 -8.59
N ARG A 907 30.67 13.19 -9.46
CA ARG A 907 29.64 13.01 -10.49
C ARG A 907 28.42 12.35 -9.87
N ILE A 908 27.22 12.78 -10.24
CA ILE A 908 25.96 12.29 -9.67
C ILE A 908 25.07 11.70 -10.77
N SER A 909 24.50 10.52 -10.49
CA SER A 909 23.36 10.00 -11.24
C SER A 909 22.18 9.79 -10.30
N LEU A 910 21.02 10.34 -10.65
CA LEU A 910 19.80 10.32 -9.85
C LEU A 910 18.72 9.49 -10.56
N ILE A 911 18.34 8.39 -9.93
CA ILE A 911 17.38 7.42 -10.44
C ILE A 911 16.18 7.36 -9.50
N VAL A 912 15.01 7.75 -10.00
CA VAL A 912 13.76 7.54 -9.28
C VAL A 912 13.37 6.07 -9.36
N SER A 913 12.95 5.50 -8.23
CA SER A 913 12.50 4.11 -8.11
C SER A 913 11.03 4.06 -7.69
N VAL A 914 10.14 3.60 -8.57
CA VAL A 914 8.71 3.51 -8.30
C VAL A 914 8.28 2.05 -8.26
N LYS A 915 7.83 1.57 -7.11
CA LYS A 915 7.26 0.21 -6.95
C LYS A 915 5.74 0.16 -7.04
N ARG A 916 5.06 1.27 -6.73
CA ARG A 916 3.60 1.33 -6.58
C ARG A 916 2.94 1.92 -7.84
N HIS A 917 2.98 1.19 -8.94
CA HIS A 917 2.30 1.53 -10.19
C HIS A 917 1.35 0.41 -10.67
N GLN A 918 0.66 0.65 -11.79
CA GLN A 918 -0.40 -0.22 -12.30
C GLN A 918 0.04 -1.14 -13.45
N THR A 919 1.21 -0.89 -14.05
CA THR A 919 1.84 -1.74 -15.09
C THR A 919 2.12 -3.16 -14.60
N ARG A 920 1.68 -4.16 -15.36
CA ARG A 920 1.92 -5.60 -15.17
C ARG A 920 2.32 -6.22 -16.51
N PHE A 921 3.17 -7.23 -16.44
CA PHE A 921 3.58 -8.03 -17.60
C PHE A 921 3.18 -9.49 -17.40
N TYR A 922 2.77 -10.13 -18.49
CA TYR A 922 2.34 -11.53 -18.53
C TYR A 922 3.14 -12.26 -19.62
N PRO A 923 3.69 -13.45 -19.35
CA PRO A 923 4.39 -14.21 -20.37
C PRO A 923 3.48 -14.56 -21.55
N THR A 924 3.97 -14.43 -22.79
CA THR A 924 3.27 -14.96 -23.98
C THR A 924 3.61 -16.43 -24.22
N ASN A 925 4.83 -16.84 -23.86
CA ASN A 925 5.34 -18.19 -24.07
C ASN A 925 5.26 -19.03 -22.77
N PRO A 926 4.55 -20.18 -22.76
CA PRO A 926 4.51 -21.11 -21.63
C PRO A 926 5.86 -21.56 -21.09
N ASP A 927 6.89 -21.69 -21.94
CA ASP A 927 8.22 -22.19 -21.54
C ASP A 927 9.03 -21.15 -20.74
N GLN A 928 8.67 -19.86 -20.89
CA GLN A 928 9.30 -18.73 -20.23
C GLN A 928 8.52 -18.30 -18.97
N ILE A 929 7.57 -19.13 -18.51
CA ILE A 929 6.78 -18.91 -17.30
C ILE A 929 7.54 -19.42 -16.07
N HIS A 930 7.55 -18.64 -14.99
CA HIS A 930 8.05 -19.14 -13.70
C HIS A 930 7.14 -20.28 -13.19
N PRO A 931 7.69 -21.46 -12.83
CA PRO A 931 6.91 -22.69 -12.60
C PRO A 931 5.85 -22.54 -11.51
N ARG A 932 6.21 -21.88 -10.40
CA ARG A 932 5.34 -21.64 -9.23
C ARG A 932 4.34 -20.49 -9.43
N SER A 933 4.84 -19.30 -9.78
CA SER A 933 4.08 -18.05 -9.73
C SER A 933 3.27 -17.76 -10.99
N LYS A 934 3.61 -18.44 -12.08
CA LYS A 934 3.13 -18.18 -13.43
C LYS A 934 3.42 -16.76 -13.96
N SER A 935 4.33 -16.02 -13.32
CA SER A 935 4.79 -14.68 -13.73
C SER A 935 5.98 -14.78 -14.69
N PRO A 936 6.41 -13.66 -15.32
CA PRO A 936 7.71 -13.60 -15.98
C PRO A 936 8.81 -14.05 -15.03
N ARG A 937 9.89 -14.62 -15.56
CA ARG A 937 11.04 -15.04 -14.74
C ARG A 937 11.75 -13.82 -14.13
N GLU A 938 12.45 -14.04 -13.02
CA GLU A 938 13.32 -13.04 -12.42
C GLU A 938 14.38 -12.55 -13.41
N GLY A 939 14.77 -11.27 -13.27
CA GLY A 939 15.67 -10.60 -14.19
C GLY A 939 14.98 -10.04 -15.44
N THR A 940 13.66 -10.14 -15.56
CA THR A 940 12.90 -9.56 -16.67
C THR A 940 12.98 -8.03 -16.67
N ILE A 941 13.40 -7.46 -17.80
CA ILE A 941 13.46 -6.03 -18.08
C ILE A 941 12.55 -5.69 -19.25
N VAL A 942 11.83 -4.57 -19.14
CA VAL A 942 11.07 -3.95 -20.23
C VAL A 942 11.45 -2.48 -20.32
N ASP A 943 12.13 -2.11 -21.39
CA ASP A 943 12.62 -0.76 -21.68
C ASP A 943 12.09 -0.19 -23.01
N ARG A 944 11.18 -0.91 -23.70
CA ARG A 944 10.55 -0.55 -24.98
C ARG A 944 9.03 -0.74 -24.99
N GLY A 945 8.35 -0.07 -25.92
CA GLY A 945 6.94 -0.30 -26.29
C GLY A 945 5.88 0.26 -25.33
N VAL A 946 6.20 0.38 -24.05
CA VAL A 946 5.37 1.02 -22.99
C VAL A 946 6.10 2.15 -22.25
N THR A 947 7.39 2.31 -22.51
CA THR A 947 8.28 3.36 -22.01
C THR A 947 8.40 4.48 -23.04
N SER A 948 9.10 5.57 -22.67
CA SER A 948 9.42 6.66 -23.60
C SER A 948 10.79 6.41 -24.25
N VAL A 949 10.90 6.57 -25.56
CA VAL A 949 12.23 6.55 -26.22
C VAL A 949 13.07 7.78 -25.82
N ARG A 950 12.43 8.93 -25.57
CA ARG A 950 13.11 10.17 -25.18
C ARG A 950 13.69 10.08 -23.77
N TYR A 951 12.85 9.68 -22.80
CA TYR A 951 13.24 9.62 -21.40
C TYR A 951 13.94 8.29 -21.11
N TRP A 952 14.95 8.34 -20.25
CA TRP A 952 15.66 7.12 -19.87
C TRP A 952 14.96 6.43 -18.70
N ASP A 953 14.08 5.48 -19.03
CA ASP A 953 13.34 4.69 -18.07
C ASP A 953 13.26 3.19 -18.43
N PHE A 954 13.07 2.34 -17.43
CA PHE A 954 12.90 0.89 -17.62
C PHE A 954 12.15 0.24 -16.47
N PHE A 955 11.42 -0.83 -16.75
CA PHE A 955 10.83 -1.72 -15.75
C PHE A 955 11.74 -2.90 -15.50
N LEU A 956 11.92 -3.29 -14.23
CA LEU A 956 12.71 -4.45 -13.83
C LEU A 956 11.94 -5.30 -12.81
N GLN A 957 11.80 -6.58 -13.12
CA GLN A 957 11.32 -7.62 -12.21
C GLN A 957 12.48 -8.51 -11.77
N ALA A 958 13.29 -8.04 -10.82
CA ALA A 958 14.44 -8.80 -10.32
C ALA A 958 14.10 -10.03 -9.44
N HIS A 959 12.84 -10.20 -9.05
CA HIS A 959 12.43 -11.21 -8.07
C HIS A 959 11.44 -12.22 -8.65
N ALA A 960 11.45 -13.43 -8.10
CA ALA A 960 10.36 -14.37 -8.25
C ALA A 960 9.19 -13.97 -7.33
N SER A 961 7.98 -13.90 -7.90
CA SER A 961 6.77 -13.67 -7.10
C SER A 961 6.39 -14.92 -6.34
N LEU A 962 6.32 -14.86 -5.00
CA LEU A 962 5.92 -16.03 -4.21
C LEU A 962 4.47 -16.44 -4.47
N GLN A 963 3.58 -15.45 -4.61
CA GLN A 963 2.15 -15.59 -4.87
C GLN A 963 1.65 -14.37 -5.63
N GLY A 964 0.60 -14.56 -6.43
CA GLY A 964 -0.02 -13.49 -7.20
C GLY A 964 0.78 -13.04 -8.43
N THR A 965 0.34 -11.95 -9.05
CA THR A 965 1.04 -11.31 -10.17
C THR A 965 2.18 -10.41 -9.67
N ALA A 966 3.34 -10.56 -10.28
CA ALA A 966 4.50 -9.73 -10.01
C ALA A 966 4.23 -8.24 -10.25
N ARG A 967 4.90 -7.41 -9.46
CA ARG A 967 5.00 -5.97 -9.72
C ARG A 967 6.46 -5.68 -10.05
N PRO A 968 6.81 -5.37 -11.32
CA PRO A 968 8.13 -4.85 -11.61
C PRO A 968 8.31 -3.51 -10.88
N ALA A 969 9.55 -3.11 -10.61
CA ALA A 969 9.85 -1.72 -10.23
C ALA A 969 10.14 -0.92 -11.51
N HIS A 970 9.71 0.34 -11.54
CA HIS A 970 9.97 1.27 -12.62
C HIS A 970 11.08 2.23 -12.20
N TYR A 971 12.11 2.34 -13.02
CA TYR A 971 13.26 3.21 -12.78
C TYR A 971 13.30 4.30 -13.83
N THR A 972 13.45 5.56 -13.41
CA THR A 972 13.56 6.70 -14.31
C THR A 972 14.78 7.53 -13.94
N VAL A 973 15.67 7.76 -14.90
CA VAL A 973 16.90 8.55 -14.68
C VAL A 973 16.58 10.02 -14.88
N LEU A 974 16.69 10.82 -13.82
CA LEU A 974 16.44 12.27 -13.88
C LEU A 974 17.73 13.06 -14.12
N LEU A 975 18.88 12.51 -13.71
CA LEU A 975 20.20 13.08 -13.92
C LEU A 975 21.18 11.94 -14.17
N ASP A 976 22.09 12.10 -15.13
CA ASP A 976 23.22 11.20 -15.31
C ASP A 976 24.50 11.95 -15.69
N GLU A 977 25.50 11.87 -14.83
CA GLU A 977 26.86 12.38 -15.06
C GLU A 977 27.90 11.24 -15.12
N ILE A 978 27.46 9.99 -14.94
CA ILE A 978 28.35 8.84 -14.75
C ILE A 978 28.24 7.90 -15.95
N PHE A 979 27.05 7.35 -16.19
CA PHE A 979 26.90 6.17 -17.04
C PHE A 979 27.13 6.49 -18.51
N ARG A 980 26.54 7.57 -19.03
CA ARG A 980 26.76 7.98 -20.43
C ARG A 980 28.19 8.42 -20.69
N ALA A 981 28.79 9.11 -19.72
CA ALA A 981 30.17 9.59 -19.83
C ALA A 981 31.16 8.42 -19.91
N ASP A 982 30.96 7.38 -19.09
CA ASP A 982 31.91 6.27 -18.97
C ASP A 982 31.64 5.13 -19.97
N TYR A 983 30.37 4.88 -20.32
CA TYR A 983 29.97 3.69 -21.09
C TYR A 983 29.29 4.01 -22.44
N GLY A 984 29.00 5.28 -22.74
CA GLY A 984 28.39 5.69 -24.01
C GLY A 984 27.08 4.94 -24.31
N ALA A 985 27.06 4.17 -25.40
CA ALA A 985 25.90 3.37 -25.80
C ALA A 985 25.64 2.16 -24.88
N GLU A 986 26.63 1.69 -24.11
CA GLU A 986 26.44 0.60 -23.14
C GLU A 986 25.85 1.08 -21.80
N ALA A 987 25.63 2.39 -21.63
CA ALA A 987 25.14 2.96 -20.39
C ALA A 987 23.81 2.35 -19.91
N ALA A 988 22.86 2.08 -20.81
CA ALA A 988 21.58 1.43 -20.48
C ALA A 988 21.80 0.02 -19.90
N ASN A 989 22.61 -0.80 -20.59
CA ASN A 989 22.98 -2.15 -20.18
C ASN A 989 23.63 -2.19 -18.79
N VAL A 990 24.60 -1.28 -18.56
CA VAL A 990 25.34 -1.21 -17.30
C VAL A 990 24.43 -0.82 -16.14
N LEU A 991 23.58 0.20 -16.32
CA LEU A 991 22.64 0.64 -15.28
C LEU A 991 21.60 -0.44 -14.95
N GLU A 992 21.03 -1.08 -15.98
CA GLU A 992 20.07 -2.17 -15.83
C GLU A 992 20.67 -3.35 -15.06
N LYS A 993 21.85 -3.80 -15.47
CA LYS A 993 22.56 -4.91 -14.82
C LYS A 993 22.96 -4.56 -13.40
N MET A 994 23.49 -3.36 -13.15
CA MET A 994 23.82 -2.89 -11.80
C MET A 994 22.56 -2.91 -10.90
N THR A 995 21.44 -2.37 -11.37
CA THR A 995 20.19 -2.31 -10.61
C THR A 995 19.63 -3.71 -10.34
N HIS A 996 19.72 -4.62 -11.31
CA HIS A 996 19.35 -6.02 -11.17
C HIS A 996 20.22 -6.74 -10.13
N ASP A 997 21.53 -6.67 -10.27
CA ASP A 997 22.46 -7.41 -9.44
C ASP A 997 22.43 -6.94 -7.99
N MET A 998 22.25 -5.63 -7.77
CA MET A 998 22.02 -5.09 -6.44
C MET A 998 20.80 -5.71 -5.77
N CYS A 999 19.74 -6.11 -6.49
CA CYS A 999 18.58 -6.78 -5.87
C CYS A 999 18.92 -8.10 -5.15
N TYR A 1000 20.11 -8.67 -5.39
CA TYR A 1000 20.62 -9.86 -4.70
C TYR A 1000 21.47 -9.52 -3.46
N LEU A 1001 21.81 -8.24 -3.23
CA LEU A 1001 22.60 -7.75 -2.11
C LEU A 1001 21.76 -7.30 -0.90
N PHE A 1002 20.46 -7.62 -0.87
CA PHE A 1002 19.63 -7.33 0.30
C PHE A 1002 19.98 -8.26 1.46
N GLY A 1003 20.84 -7.78 2.37
CA GLY A 1003 21.57 -8.61 3.31
C GLY A 1003 20.74 -9.38 4.35
N ARG A 1004 19.44 -9.10 4.50
CA ARG A 1004 18.58 -9.77 5.51
C ARG A 1004 17.76 -10.94 4.95
N ALA A 1005 17.96 -11.34 3.69
CA ALA A 1005 17.24 -12.44 3.08
C ALA A 1005 18.05 -13.13 1.97
N THR A 1006 17.87 -14.44 1.81
CA THR A 1006 18.48 -15.23 0.74
C THR A 1006 17.61 -15.26 -0.52
N LYS A 1007 17.17 -14.08 -0.97
CA LYS A 1007 16.31 -13.91 -2.14
C LYS A 1007 16.53 -12.56 -2.80
N ALA A 1008 16.31 -12.52 -4.11
CA ALA A 1008 16.24 -11.27 -4.83
C ALA A 1008 15.03 -10.45 -4.36
N VAL A 1009 15.22 -9.16 -4.15
CA VAL A 1009 14.15 -8.22 -3.76
C VAL A 1009 13.51 -7.54 -4.97
N SER A 1010 12.30 -7.03 -4.79
CA SER A 1010 11.48 -6.48 -5.88
C SER A 1010 11.80 -5.05 -6.28
N ILE A 1011 12.69 -4.39 -5.56
CA ILE A 1011 13.15 -3.00 -5.78
C ILE A 1011 14.60 -2.95 -5.30
N CYS A 1012 15.42 -2.13 -5.95
CA CYS A 1012 16.85 -2.00 -5.65
C CYS A 1012 17.04 -1.73 -4.14
N PRO A 1013 17.96 -2.42 -3.45
CA PRO A 1013 18.11 -2.31 -2.00
C PRO A 1013 18.30 -0.91 -1.40
N PRO A 1014 18.96 0.07 -2.05
CA PRO A 1014 19.10 1.41 -1.47
C PRO A 1014 17.72 2.04 -1.20
N ALA A 1015 16.82 2.00 -2.19
CA ALA A 1015 15.44 2.43 -2.04
C ALA A 1015 14.69 1.59 -1.00
N TYR A 1016 14.91 0.28 -0.98
CA TYR A 1016 14.26 -0.60 0.01
C TYR A 1016 14.72 -0.31 1.44
N TYR A 1017 16.01 -0.07 1.67
CA TYR A 1017 16.53 0.28 2.97
C TYR A 1017 16.00 1.65 3.43
N ALA A 1018 15.88 2.63 2.53
CA ALA A 1018 15.23 3.90 2.83
C ALA A 1018 13.77 3.74 3.30
N ASP A 1019 12.95 2.93 2.61
CA ASP A 1019 11.57 2.60 3.01
C ASP A 1019 11.51 1.92 4.40
N LEU A 1020 12.47 1.02 4.70
CA LEU A 1020 12.58 0.40 6.02
C LEU A 1020 12.94 1.42 7.12
N VAL A 1021 13.80 2.38 6.81
CA VAL A 1021 14.19 3.47 7.70
C VAL A 1021 12.98 4.38 7.97
N CYS A 1022 12.25 4.81 6.94
CA CYS A 1022 11.01 5.59 7.08
C CYS A 1022 9.96 4.85 7.92
N THR A 1023 9.79 3.54 7.66
CA THR A 1023 8.89 2.69 8.45
C THR A 1023 9.31 2.66 9.92
N ARG A 1024 10.61 2.55 10.21
CA ARG A 1024 11.14 2.57 11.58
C ARG A 1024 10.98 3.94 12.24
N ALA A 1025 11.24 5.02 11.51
CA ALA A 1025 11.05 6.39 11.98
C ALA A 1025 9.59 6.64 12.37
N ARG A 1026 8.64 6.10 11.60
CA ARG A 1026 7.21 6.19 11.92
C ARG A 1026 6.87 5.46 13.23
N ILE A 1027 7.49 4.30 13.47
CA ILE A 1027 7.35 3.55 14.73
C ILE A 1027 7.89 4.35 15.92
N HIS A 1028 9.02 5.05 15.75
CA HIS A 1028 9.59 5.88 16.83
C HIS A 1028 8.70 7.07 17.21
N ASN A 1029 7.81 7.47 16.31
CA ASN A 1029 6.95 8.63 16.43
C ASN A 1029 5.47 8.23 16.34
N ASP A 1030 5.11 7.00 16.71
CA ASP A 1030 3.74 6.48 16.61
C ASP A 1030 2.71 7.37 17.34
N ASP A 1031 3.10 7.98 18.45
CA ASP A 1031 2.33 9.01 19.18
C ASP A 1031 1.85 10.18 18.27
N LEU A 1032 2.58 10.51 17.19
CA LEU A 1032 2.23 11.58 16.24
C LEU A 1032 1.31 11.12 15.11
N PHE A 1033 1.09 9.81 14.98
CA PHE A 1033 0.38 9.20 13.84
C PHE A 1033 -0.82 8.32 14.26
N ASP A 1034 -1.11 8.22 15.56
CA ASP A 1034 -2.23 7.45 16.09
C ASP A 1034 -3.42 8.35 16.47
N ASP A 1035 -4.61 8.03 15.94
CA ASP A 1035 -5.87 8.79 16.14
C ASP A 1035 -6.61 8.34 17.43
N SER A 1036 -6.01 7.47 18.25
CA SER A 1036 -6.66 6.94 19.45
C SER A 1036 -6.17 7.56 20.76
N GLN A 1037 -6.45 8.85 21.02
CA GLN A 1037 -6.72 9.30 22.39
C GLN A 1037 -7.76 10.42 22.46
N SER A 1038 -8.60 10.24 23.47
CA SER A 1038 -9.62 11.12 24.02
C SER A 1038 -9.15 12.55 24.22
N VAL A 1039 -10.11 13.47 24.07
CA VAL A 1039 -10.10 14.83 24.64
C VAL A 1039 -9.69 14.79 26.12
N THR A 1040 -8.41 15.04 26.39
CA THR A 1040 -7.93 15.50 27.69
C THR A 1040 -6.91 16.62 27.47
N SER A 1041 -7.35 17.83 27.78
CA SER A 1041 -6.60 19.04 28.17
C SER A 1041 -5.26 19.35 27.48
N GLY A 1042 -5.33 20.37 26.61
CA GLY A 1042 -4.29 21.34 26.27
C GLY A 1042 -2.85 21.08 26.74
N ARG A 1043 -2.06 20.39 25.92
CA ARG A 1043 -0.63 20.67 25.76
C ARG A 1043 -0.30 20.68 24.28
N SER A 1044 -0.02 21.88 23.77
CA SER A 1044 0.58 22.12 22.45
C SER A 1044 1.99 21.54 22.43
N ALA A 1045 2.13 20.23 22.20
CA ALA A 1045 3.44 19.63 21.96
C ALA A 1045 3.82 19.88 20.50
N ALA A 1046 4.51 20.99 20.24
CA ALA A 1046 5.39 21.13 19.09
C ALA A 1046 6.56 20.14 19.27
N GLY A 1047 6.30 18.84 19.08
CA GLY A 1047 7.25 17.78 19.42
C GLY A 1047 8.30 17.57 18.34
N ALA A 1048 9.56 17.89 18.64
CA ALA A 1048 10.71 17.47 17.85
C ALA A 1048 10.69 15.94 17.64
N THR A 1049 11.00 15.49 16.43
CA THR A 1049 11.04 14.06 16.10
C THR A 1049 12.09 13.34 16.93
N ARG A 1050 11.73 12.16 17.44
CA ARG A 1050 12.67 11.34 18.21
C ARG A 1050 13.84 10.94 17.31
N VAL A 1051 15.04 11.32 17.72
CA VAL A 1051 16.29 11.01 17.01
C VAL A 1051 16.81 9.66 17.51
N VAL A 1052 17.43 8.90 16.61
CA VAL A 1052 18.12 7.65 16.94
C VAL A 1052 19.27 7.94 17.90
N HIS A 1053 19.46 7.08 18.89
CA HIS A 1053 20.53 7.24 19.86
C HIS A 1053 21.90 7.27 19.18
N ASN A 1054 22.81 8.12 19.66
CA ASN A 1054 24.13 8.33 19.06
C ASN A 1054 24.96 7.04 18.89
N ALA A 1055 24.79 6.06 19.79
CA ALA A 1055 25.45 4.76 19.70
C ALA A 1055 25.02 3.91 18.49
N LEU A 1056 23.84 4.18 17.92
CA LEU A 1056 23.26 3.41 16.82
C LEU A 1056 23.22 4.17 15.49
N LYS A 1057 23.55 5.47 15.48
CA LYS A 1057 23.42 6.36 14.32
C LYS A 1057 24.17 5.90 13.06
N ASP A 1058 25.31 5.23 13.26
CA ASP A 1058 26.14 4.70 12.17
C ASP A 1058 25.98 3.16 12.03
N THR A 1059 24.83 2.61 12.44
CA THR A 1059 24.51 1.18 12.34
C THR A 1059 23.25 0.93 11.51
N MET A 1060 23.04 -0.32 11.07
CA MET A 1060 21.80 -0.77 10.44
C MET A 1060 20.71 -1.14 11.48
N TYR A 1061 20.44 -0.27 12.47
CA TYR A 1061 19.47 -0.54 13.54
C TYR A 1061 18.05 -0.90 13.05
N TYR A 1062 17.69 -0.39 11.88
CA TYR A 1062 16.38 -0.51 11.23
C TYR A 1062 16.13 -1.89 10.58
N ILE A 1063 17.15 -2.76 10.48
CA ILE A 1063 17.06 -4.07 9.79
C ILE A 1063 16.23 -5.12 10.53
#